data_AF-A0A960JVY5-F1
#
_entry.id   AF-A0A960JVY5-F1
#
_cell.length_a   1.000
_cell.length_b   1.000
_cell.length_c   1.000
_cell.angle_alpha   90.00
_cell.angle_beta   90.00
_cell.angle_gamma   90.00
#
_symmetry.space_group_name_H-M   'P 1'
#
loop_
_entity.id
_entity.type
_entity.pdbx_description
1 polymer ?
#
loop_
_entity_poly.entity_id
_entity_poly.type
_entity_poly.pdbx_seq_one_letter_code
_entity_poly.pdbx_strand_id
1 'polypeptide(L)'
;DTAVAQGAGTRSSISTAARYLGADQVLIRNDLLTEEIGGPPPSRVVAQAEGDAGLDLVSTYGKAGVDTIPGLSGTPTKDQRDRAGADAKVYPLNIYDVKNPGQRVAIADTSDQVMVVGDGQSFVALSQLGIVDGAQPVRYVADLDDKAFANAVAAGGRVVLTDTNRRRAWDVNRAANATSPTLDAHGDIDAGSGATTTLWPDNSDHQSVSELTGGVRVGSSRPRFGFHPFGRSSNAFDGDPTTAWLSGGLSTAAGSTIWIDLPQRQRIEQITLHPANTEPSSVMAVRVRVGSKKVIEAITPGVPAKVDIQPSVADRVEVTILDQSEGANPVGFTEIDIDGLTLRDVTRVPLTLGKLTTKASSETRRALRQLPFDVVLTRERGTVEDHGDDEEAQLNRRFELVDARRFSFAAELSTTGADPELVQRAKDGETGCEQVALLDGDWLTARITSTNAELDAGTIRLEGCEPLDLSSGSHELQTVFGWRLDQVHLASAGSEPLKEPSETEQVKILRRSATTIEMAIGESNVGERVLRLGEAWDPRWTLSIDGKDAGLPIVVDGYSSGWLIGPGSHRLVAHFTPQRAVEVSFVASAAGLVGVSALAVVPINSLVPPVVRIRRRTKGDPAPGAGPNDRDQTNPEQGLKP
;
A
#
# COMPACT_ATOMS: atom_id res chain seq x y z
N ASP A 1 -3.33 7.25 -3.21
CA ASP A 1 -4.45 6.50 -2.63
C ASP A 1 -4.83 5.40 -3.61
N THR A 2 -4.70 4.14 -3.20
CA THR A 2 -5.03 2.95 -4.01
C THR A 2 -6.53 2.85 -4.26
N ALA A 3 -7.38 3.25 -3.32
CA ALA A 3 -8.83 3.21 -3.46
C ALA A 3 -9.30 4.16 -4.58
N VAL A 4 -8.79 5.39 -4.61
CA VAL A 4 -9.08 6.34 -5.71
C VAL A 4 -8.60 5.79 -7.06
N ALA A 5 -7.43 5.14 -7.09
CA ALA A 5 -6.90 4.50 -8.29
C ALA A 5 -7.71 3.27 -8.73
N GLN A 6 -8.43 2.60 -7.82
CA GLN A 6 -9.37 1.51 -8.15
C GLN A 6 -10.79 2.01 -8.45
N GLY A 7 -11.03 3.33 -8.40
CA GLY A 7 -12.37 3.91 -8.57
C GLY A 7 -13.28 3.77 -7.34
N ALA A 8 -12.71 3.41 -6.19
CA ALA A 8 -13.37 3.03 -4.94
C ALA A 8 -13.20 4.07 -3.81
N GLY A 9 -12.81 5.31 -4.13
CA GLY A 9 -12.72 6.40 -3.16
C GLY A 9 -14.05 6.64 -2.43
N THR A 10 -13.95 7.04 -1.16
CA THR A 10 -15.12 7.26 -0.29
C THR A 10 -15.55 8.73 -0.35
N ARG A 11 -16.70 9.06 0.27
CA ARG A 11 -17.28 10.43 0.30
C ARG A 11 -16.42 11.50 1.02
N SER A 12 -15.24 11.13 1.51
CA SER A 12 -14.31 12.03 2.19
C SER A 12 -12.83 11.72 1.93
N SER A 13 -12.50 10.68 1.14
CA SER A 13 -11.11 10.21 1.05
C SER A 13 -10.19 11.25 0.40
N ILE A 14 -10.65 11.91 -0.67
CA ILE A 14 -9.84 12.87 -1.42
C ILE A 14 -9.65 14.15 -0.59
N SER A 15 -10.73 14.68 -0.01
CA SER A 15 -10.65 15.90 0.81
C SER A 15 -9.86 15.70 2.09
N THR A 16 -10.00 14.55 2.77
CA THR A 16 -9.20 14.24 3.97
C THR A 16 -7.72 14.09 3.64
N ALA A 17 -7.37 13.38 2.55
CA ALA A 17 -5.98 13.31 2.10
C ALA A 17 -5.41 14.70 1.78
N ALA A 18 -6.19 15.55 1.11
CA ALA A 18 -5.78 16.92 0.81
C ALA A 18 -5.55 17.75 2.08
N ARG A 19 -6.41 17.62 3.11
CA ARG A 19 -6.21 18.30 4.40
C ARG A 19 -4.94 17.87 5.11
N TYR A 20 -4.63 16.57 5.14
CA TYR A 20 -3.37 16.05 5.69
C TYR A 20 -2.13 16.54 4.92
N LEU A 21 -2.26 16.74 3.61
CA LEU A 21 -1.20 17.33 2.77
C LEU A 21 -1.11 18.87 2.90
N GLY A 22 -2.04 19.49 3.62
CA GLY A 22 -2.17 20.95 3.70
C GLY A 22 -2.47 21.61 2.34
N ALA A 23 -3.13 20.88 1.44
CA ALA A 23 -3.56 21.35 0.14
C ALA A 23 -4.93 22.02 0.25
N ASP A 24 -5.06 23.21 -0.33
CA ASP A 24 -6.30 23.98 -0.44
C ASP A 24 -7.07 23.67 -1.73
N GLN A 25 -6.41 23.04 -2.71
CA GLN A 25 -7.02 22.67 -3.99
C GLN A 25 -6.61 21.25 -4.41
N VAL A 26 -7.52 20.60 -5.15
CA VAL A 26 -7.29 19.31 -5.82
C VAL A 26 -7.48 19.50 -7.32
N LEU A 27 -6.45 19.18 -8.09
CA LEU A 27 -6.52 19.11 -9.55
C LEU A 27 -6.79 17.67 -9.99
N ILE A 28 -7.92 17.45 -10.65
CA ILE A 28 -8.25 16.19 -11.30
C ILE A 28 -7.90 16.30 -12.78
N ARG A 29 -7.01 15.40 -13.20
CA ARG A 29 -6.54 15.26 -14.58
C ARG A 29 -7.23 14.08 -15.25
N ASN A 30 -8.10 14.40 -16.20
CA ASN A 30 -8.86 13.47 -17.01
C ASN A 30 -8.23 13.26 -18.39
N ASP A 31 -7.09 13.89 -18.65
CA ASP A 31 -6.32 13.89 -19.89
C ASP A 31 -5.17 12.85 -19.89
N LEU A 32 -5.31 11.81 -19.08
CA LEU A 32 -4.32 10.74 -18.94
C LEU A 32 -4.70 9.53 -19.79
N LEU A 33 -3.70 8.79 -20.28
CA LEU A 33 -3.87 7.51 -20.97
C LEU A 33 -4.18 6.41 -19.93
N THR A 34 -5.38 6.46 -19.36
CA THR A 34 -5.83 5.57 -18.28
C THR A 34 -5.72 4.08 -18.66
N GLU A 35 -5.94 3.77 -19.93
CA GLU A 35 -5.82 2.43 -20.52
C GLU A 35 -4.38 1.89 -20.52
N GLU A 36 -3.37 2.75 -20.56
CA GLU A 36 -1.96 2.34 -20.55
C GLU A 36 -1.46 2.11 -19.12
N ILE A 37 -1.97 2.89 -18.16
CA ILE A 37 -1.56 2.82 -16.75
C ILE A 37 -2.48 1.94 -15.90
N GLY A 38 -3.55 1.36 -16.48
CA GLY A 38 -4.53 0.57 -15.75
C GLY A 38 -5.27 1.38 -14.67
N GLY A 39 -5.58 2.64 -14.96
CA GLY A 39 -6.36 3.51 -14.09
C GLY A 39 -7.86 3.43 -14.39
N PRO A 40 -8.72 4.01 -13.54
CA PRO A 40 -10.16 4.03 -13.76
C PRO A 40 -10.50 5.04 -14.87
N PRO A 41 -11.63 4.88 -15.58
CA PRO A 41 -12.02 5.83 -16.60
C PRO A 41 -12.28 7.23 -16.00
N PRO A 42 -12.01 8.31 -16.75
CA PRO A 42 -12.09 9.68 -16.21
C PRO A 42 -13.41 10.05 -15.55
N SER A 43 -14.56 9.61 -16.09
CA SER A 43 -15.87 9.85 -15.47
C SER A 43 -16.02 9.28 -14.07
N ARG A 44 -15.32 8.19 -13.74
CA ARG A 44 -15.31 7.62 -12.38
C ARG A 44 -14.52 8.45 -11.40
N VAL A 45 -13.38 8.99 -11.83
CA VAL A 45 -12.57 9.89 -10.98
C VAL A 45 -13.36 11.17 -10.68
N VAL A 46 -14.02 11.73 -11.69
CA VAL A 46 -14.90 12.91 -11.51
C VAL A 46 -16.06 12.60 -10.57
N ALA A 47 -16.74 11.46 -10.75
CA ALA A 47 -17.86 11.08 -9.88
C ALA A 47 -17.45 10.91 -8.41
N GLN A 48 -16.26 10.35 -8.13
CA GLN A 48 -15.73 10.24 -6.77
C GLN A 48 -15.51 11.63 -6.14
N ALA A 49 -14.96 12.58 -6.90
CA ALA A 49 -14.73 13.93 -6.40
C ALA A 49 -16.01 14.75 -6.22
N GLU A 50 -16.99 14.59 -7.12
CA GLU A 50 -18.33 15.18 -6.94
C GLU A 50 -19.07 14.57 -5.75
N GLY A 51 -18.82 13.30 -5.44
CA GLY A 51 -19.36 12.61 -4.27
C GLY A 51 -18.64 12.92 -2.95
N ASP A 52 -17.48 13.58 -2.99
CA ASP A 52 -16.72 13.97 -1.79
C ASP A 52 -17.27 15.27 -1.21
N ALA A 53 -17.91 15.18 -0.04
CA ALA A 53 -18.59 16.32 0.58
C ALA A 53 -17.63 17.46 0.96
N GLY A 54 -16.33 17.15 1.09
CA GLY A 54 -15.27 18.10 1.41
C GLY A 54 -14.69 18.84 0.21
N LEU A 55 -15.19 18.61 -1.00
CA LEU A 55 -14.73 19.28 -2.22
C LEU A 55 -15.84 20.15 -2.84
N ASP A 56 -15.45 21.28 -3.43
CA ASP A 56 -16.33 22.12 -4.25
C ASP A 56 -15.66 22.37 -5.61
N LEU A 57 -16.33 22.04 -6.72
CA LEU A 57 -15.82 22.32 -8.07
C LEU A 57 -15.76 23.84 -8.32
N VAL A 58 -14.59 24.36 -8.66
CA VAL A 58 -14.37 25.79 -8.90
C VAL A 58 -14.17 26.12 -10.36
N SER A 59 -13.38 25.31 -11.08
CA SER A 59 -13.07 25.58 -12.47
C SER A 59 -12.83 24.31 -13.28
N THR A 60 -13.12 24.41 -14.58
CA THR A 60 -12.88 23.37 -15.57
C THR A 60 -12.14 23.95 -16.76
N TYR A 61 -11.16 23.23 -17.32
CA TYR A 61 -10.39 23.67 -18.48
C TYR A 61 -10.47 22.67 -19.62
N GLY A 62 -10.46 23.20 -20.85
CA GLY A 62 -10.62 22.41 -22.07
C GLY A 62 -12.09 22.24 -22.48
N LYS A 63 -12.33 21.46 -23.53
CA LYS A 63 -13.68 21.10 -23.98
C LYS A 63 -13.99 19.68 -23.53
N ALA A 64 -15.22 19.44 -23.09
CA ALA A 64 -15.66 18.11 -22.69
C ALA A 64 -15.45 17.06 -23.80
N GLY A 65 -14.97 15.88 -23.41
CA GLY A 65 -14.69 14.77 -24.31
C GLY A 65 -13.37 14.86 -25.09
N VAL A 66 -12.63 15.97 -25.01
CA VAL A 66 -11.32 16.10 -25.67
C VAL A 66 -10.26 15.43 -24.80
N ASP A 67 -9.54 14.43 -25.29
CA ASP A 67 -8.52 13.68 -24.52
C ASP A 67 -9.03 13.00 -23.24
N THR A 68 -10.34 12.88 -23.03
CA THR A 68 -10.94 12.25 -21.83
C THR A 68 -11.59 10.90 -22.08
N ILE A 69 -11.54 10.39 -23.32
CA ILE A 69 -12.16 9.13 -23.68
C ILE A 69 -11.03 8.09 -23.81
N PRO A 70 -11.04 7.01 -23.01
CA PRO A 70 -9.99 5.99 -23.06
C PRO A 70 -9.73 5.48 -24.49
N GLY A 71 -8.46 5.41 -24.89
CA GLY A 71 -8.03 4.96 -26.21
C GLY A 71 -8.24 5.98 -27.35
N LEU A 72 -8.67 7.21 -27.05
CA LEU A 72 -8.84 8.28 -28.03
C LEU A 72 -8.13 9.57 -27.61
N SER A 73 -7.41 10.17 -28.55
CA SER A 73 -6.80 11.50 -28.37
C SER A 73 -7.41 12.54 -29.31
N GLY A 74 -7.40 13.78 -28.87
CA GLY A 74 -7.91 14.95 -29.57
C GLY A 74 -9.42 15.11 -29.48
N THR A 75 -9.99 15.84 -30.43
CA THR A 75 -11.43 16.15 -30.44
C THR A 75 -12.23 14.99 -31.04
N PRO A 76 -13.13 14.33 -30.28
CA PRO A 76 -13.85 13.18 -30.80
C PRO A 76 -14.93 13.60 -31.81
N THR A 77 -15.20 12.73 -32.77
CA THR A 77 -16.35 12.84 -33.68
C THR A 77 -17.66 12.68 -32.91
N LYS A 78 -18.79 13.00 -33.55
CA LYS A 78 -20.12 12.79 -32.94
C LYS A 78 -20.33 11.33 -32.54
N ASP A 79 -20.06 10.40 -33.46
CA ASP A 79 -20.23 8.96 -33.23
C ASP A 79 -19.30 8.40 -32.13
N GLN A 80 -18.13 9.02 -31.92
CA GLN A 80 -17.26 8.68 -30.79
C GLN A 80 -17.85 9.15 -29.47
N ARG A 81 -18.39 10.38 -29.40
CA ARG A 81 -19.04 10.90 -28.19
C ARG A 81 -20.27 10.09 -27.81
N ASP A 82 -21.10 9.75 -28.79
CA ASP A 82 -22.34 8.99 -28.56
C ASP A 82 -22.05 7.59 -28.00
N ARG A 83 -20.88 7.00 -28.34
CA ARG A 83 -20.43 5.70 -27.79
C ARG A 83 -19.72 5.81 -26.44
N ALA A 84 -19.03 6.91 -26.17
CA ALA A 84 -18.21 7.08 -24.97
C ALA A 84 -19.00 7.45 -23.69
N GLY A 85 -20.32 7.66 -23.79
CA GLY A 85 -21.19 7.79 -22.63
C GLY A 85 -20.79 8.93 -21.68
N ALA A 86 -20.44 8.60 -20.43
CA ALA A 86 -20.12 9.58 -19.40
C ALA A 86 -18.74 10.24 -19.61
N ASP A 87 -17.77 9.53 -20.19
CA ASP A 87 -16.42 10.07 -20.43
C ASP A 87 -16.41 11.20 -21.48
N ALA A 88 -17.38 11.21 -22.39
CA ALA A 88 -17.55 12.30 -23.34
C ALA A 88 -18.04 13.62 -22.69
N LYS A 89 -18.51 13.56 -21.43
CA LYS A 89 -19.10 14.70 -20.71
C LYS A 89 -18.12 15.35 -19.73
N VAL A 90 -17.03 14.68 -19.38
CA VAL A 90 -16.02 15.24 -18.46
C VAL A 90 -15.05 16.18 -19.18
N TYR A 91 -14.51 17.13 -18.42
CA TYR A 91 -13.52 18.09 -18.90
C TYR A 91 -12.10 17.57 -18.61
N PRO A 92 -11.10 17.89 -19.46
CA PRO A 92 -9.71 17.48 -19.27
C PRO A 92 -9.13 17.78 -17.89
N LEU A 93 -9.43 18.97 -17.33
CA LEU A 93 -8.92 19.40 -16.04
C LEU A 93 -10.05 19.99 -15.21
N ASN A 94 -10.21 19.50 -13.98
CA ASN A 94 -11.14 20.04 -12.99
C ASN A 94 -10.35 20.47 -11.74
N ILE A 95 -10.59 21.68 -11.25
CA ILE A 95 -10.04 22.17 -9.98
C ILE A 95 -11.16 22.22 -8.96
N TYR A 96 -10.95 21.55 -7.83
CA TYR A 96 -11.81 21.57 -6.67
C TYR A 96 -11.12 22.33 -5.52
N ASP A 97 -11.85 23.21 -4.84
CA ASP A 97 -11.41 23.75 -3.55
C ASP A 97 -11.70 22.72 -2.45
N VAL A 98 -10.79 22.63 -1.48
CA VAL A 98 -10.93 21.77 -0.30
C VAL A 98 -11.58 22.56 0.81
N LYS A 99 -12.71 22.09 1.34
CA LYS A 99 -13.36 22.68 2.50
C LYS A 99 -12.51 22.48 3.74
N ASN A 100 -12.32 23.58 4.49
CA ASN A 100 -11.51 23.64 5.71
C ASN A 100 -10.12 23.01 5.49
N PRO A 101 -9.30 23.56 4.58
CA PRO A 101 -8.02 22.96 4.26
C PRO A 101 -7.09 23.01 5.47
N GLY A 102 -6.32 21.93 5.66
CA GLY A 102 -5.30 21.87 6.69
C GLY A 102 -4.17 22.86 6.44
N GLN A 103 -3.39 23.16 7.48
CA GLN A 103 -2.15 23.91 7.31
C GLN A 103 -1.03 22.95 6.91
N ARG A 104 -0.18 23.36 5.95
CA ARG A 104 1.02 22.57 5.59
C ARG A 104 1.90 22.29 6.81
N VAL A 105 2.19 23.32 7.59
CA VAL A 105 2.84 23.14 8.89
C VAL A 105 1.77 23.29 9.95
N ALA A 106 1.56 22.26 10.75
CA ALA A 106 0.51 22.24 11.76
C ALA A 106 1.05 21.70 13.08
N ILE A 107 0.35 22.01 14.17
CA ILE A 107 0.62 21.43 15.48
C ILE A 107 -0.71 20.94 16.05
N ALA A 108 -0.68 19.79 16.72
CA ALA A 108 -1.87 19.20 17.33
C ALA A 108 -1.54 18.56 18.68
N ASP A 109 -2.52 18.47 19.56
CA ASP A 109 -2.35 17.87 20.88
C ASP A 109 -2.17 16.34 20.78
N THR A 110 -1.27 15.77 21.59
CA THR A 110 -1.09 14.31 21.63
C THR A 110 -2.29 13.58 22.23
N SER A 111 -3.15 14.25 23.00
CA SER A 111 -4.38 13.67 23.55
C SER A 111 -5.50 13.47 22.54
N ASP A 112 -5.38 14.02 21.32
CA ASP A 112 -6.27 13.79 20.18
C ASP A 112 -5.59 12.95 19.07
N GLN A 113 -4.46 12.29 19.40
CA GLN A 113 -3.73 11.48 18.42
C GLN A 113 -4.47 10.19 18.07
N VAL A 114 -4.26 9.72 16.84
CA VAL A 114 -4.68 8.38 16.39
C VAL A 114 -3.45 7.49 16.25
N MET A 115 -3.32 6.52 17.15
CA MET A 115 -2.28 5.50 17.11
C MET A 115 -2.74 4.33 16.25
N VAL A 116 -2.21 4.23 15.03
CA VAL A 116 -2.59 3.20 14.05
C VAL A 116 -1.62 2.02 14.13
N VAL A 117 -2.18 0.82 14.31
CA VAL A 117 -1.49 -0.45 14.10
C VAL A 117 -1.78 -0.86 12.65
N GLY A 118 -0.82 -0.56 11.76
CA GLY A 118 -0.99 -0.63 10.31
C GLY A 118 -0.13 0.41 9.61
N ASP A 119 -0.58 0.89 8.45
CA ASP A 119 0.10 1.92 7.66
C ASP A 119 -0.87 2.96 7.07
N GLY A 120 -0.38 3.71 6.07
CA GLY A 120 -1.08 4.83 5.45
C GLY A 120 -2.28 4.43 4.60
N GLN A 121 -2.45 3.14 4.29
CA GLN A 121 -3.66 2.68 3.61
C GLN A 121 -4.90 2.79 4.52
N SER A 122 -4.71 2.93 5.84
CA SER A 122 -5.81 3.07 6.79
C SER A 122 -6.62 4.37 6.64
N PHE A 123 -6.02 5.43 6.10
CA PHE A 123 -6.65 6.76 6.05
C PHE A 123 -8.01 6.78 5.36
N VAL A 124 -8.22 5.94 4.33
CA VAL A 124 -9.49 5.87 3.60
C VAL A 124 -10.61 5.37 4.50
N ALA A 125 -10.41 4.20 5.14
CA ALA A 125 -11.39 3.61 6.03
C ALA A 125 -11.62 4.46 7.28
N LEU A 126 -10.55 5.03 7.85
CA LEU A 126 -10.65 5.90 9.03
C LEU A 126 -11.36 7.22 8.72
N SER A 127 -11.17 7.78 7.53
CA SER A 127 -11.88 8.98 7.06
C SER A 127 -13.37 8.71 6.87
N GLN A 128 -13.72 7.54 6.36
CA GLN A 128 -15.12 7.13 6.20
C GLN A 128 -15.83 6.94 7.54
N LEU A 129 -15.11 6.42 8.55
CA LEU A 129 -15.61 6.26 9.92
C LEU A 129 -15.60 7.56 10.74
N GLY A 130 -15.09 8.67 10.19
CA GLY A 130 -14.94 9.93 10.91
C GLY A 130 -13.92 9.88 12.05
N ILE A 131 -13.02 8.88 12.02
CA ILE A 131 -11.92 8.73 13.00
C ILE A 131 -10.81 9.74 12.70
N VAL A 132 -10.60 10.04 11.41
CA VAL A 132 -9.68 11.08 10.96
C VAL A 132 -10.37 12.02 9.97
N ASP A 133 -10.04 13.30 10.04
CA ASP A 133 -10.55 14.30 9.08
C ASP A 133 -9.47 15.29 8.60
N GLY A 134 -8.21 15.10 9.03
CA GLY A 134 -7.08 15.99 8.78
C GLY A 134 -6.60 16.76 10.01
N ALA A 135 -7.43 16.87 11.05
CA ALA A 135 -7.06 17.60 12.26
C ALA A 135 -6.16 16.78 13.18
N GLN A 136 -6.47 15.50 13.35
CA GLN A 136 -5.82 14.60 14.31
C GLN A 136 -4.42 14.21 13.82
N PRO A 137 -3.40 14.24 14.69
CA PRO A 137 -2.09 13.69 14.35
C PRO A 137 -2.16 12.16 14.35
N VAL A 138 -1.78 11.54 13.24
CA VAL A 138 -1.71 10.08 13.10
C VAL A 138 -0.29 9.61 13.34
N ARG A 139 -0.12 8.58 14.16
CA ARG A 139 1.18 7.96 14.45
C ARG A 139 1.09 6.45 14.29
N TYR A 140 2.10 5.84 13.68
CA TYR A 140 2.15 4.38 13.56
C TYR A 140 2.74 3.76 14.81
N VAL A 141 2.06 2.75 15.34
CA VAL A 141 2.52 1.99 16.51
C VAL A 141 3.82 1.25 16.20
N ALA A 142 4.06 0.87 14.95
CA ALA A 142 5.28 0.20 14.49
C ALA A 142 6.55 1.09 14.53
N ASP A 143 6.40 2.42 14.56
CA ASP A 143 7.52 3.35 14.75
C ASP A 143 7.89 3.56 16.23
N LEU A 144 7.09 3.04 17.17
CA LEU A 144 7.27 3.30 18.59
C LEU A 144 8.14 2.24 19.26
N ASP A 145 9.20 2.68 19.93
CA ASP A 145 9.91 1.85 20.91
C ASP A 145 9.13 1.74 22.24
N ASP A 146 9.62 0.91 23.17
CA ASP A 146 8.95 0.65 24.46
C ASP A 146 8.67 1.94 25.27
N LYS A 147 9.57 2.94 25.21
CA LYS A 147 9.44 4.21 25.93
C LYS A 147 8.47 5.15 25.21
N ALA A 148 8.61 5.29 23.90
CA ALA A 148 7.76 6.10 23.07
C ALA A 148 6.30 5.59 23.10
N PHE A 149 6.10 4.27 23.14
CA PHE A 149 4.80 3.65 23.31
C PHE A 149 4.19 3.98 24.67
N ALA A 150 4.94 3.83 25.77
CA ALA A 150 4.46 4.19 27.09
C ALA A 150 4.06 5.68 27.20
N ASN A 151 4.86 6.57 26.61
CA ASN A 151 4.56 8.00 26.57
C ASN A 151 3.32 8.30 25.71
N ALA A 152 3.18 7.67 24.54
CA ALA A 152 2.03 7.86 23.66
C ALA A 152 0.73 7.42 24.34
N VAL A 153 0.73 6.26 25.00
CA VAL A 153 -0.42 5.76 25.77
C VAL A 153 -0.75 6.69 26.94
N ALA A 154 0.25 7.21 27.64
CA ALA A 154 0.04 8.13 28.76
C ALA A 154 -0.51 9.51 28.33
N ALA A 155 -0.20 9.93 27.09
CA ALA A 155 -0.71 11.18 26.53
C ALA A 155 -2.20 11.11 26.16
N GLY A 156 -2.73 9.91 25.90
CA GLY A 156 -4.11 9.69 25.51
C GLY A 156 -4.31 9.53 24.00
N GLY A 157 -5.52 9.83 23.53
CA GLY A 157 -5.95 9.62 22.14
C GLY A 157 -6.67 8.29 21.96
N ARG A 158 -6.60 7.74 20.74
CA ARG A 158 -7.26 6.46 20.38
C ARG A 158 -6.30 5.49 19.71
N VAL A 159 -6.54 4.20 19.92
CA VAL A 159 -5.79 3.13 19.24
C VAL A 159 -6.68 2.49 18.18
N VAL A 160 -6.16 2.33 16.98
CA VAL A 160 -6.87 1.71 15.87
C VAL A 160 -6.04 0.54 15.34
N LEU A 161 -6.53 -0.68 15.52
CA LEU A 161 -6.00 -1.88 14.91
C LEU A 161 -6.58 -2.03 13.50
N THR A 162 -5.71 -2.19 12.51
CA THR A 162 -6.12 -2.35 11.11
C THR A 162 -5.48 -3.57 10.47
N ASP A 163 -6.06 -4.03 9.37
CA ASP A 163 -5.51 -5.05 8.48
C ASP A 163 -4.71 -4.44 7.30
N THR A 164 -4.25 -3.21 7.48
CA THR A 164 -3.39 -2.50 6.52
C THR A 164 -1.93 -2.90 6.69
N ASN A 165 -1.00 -2.23 6.00
CA ASN A 165 0.39 -2.65 5.85
C ASN A 165 0.53 -4.10 5.36
N ARG A 166 -0.26 -4.48 4.35
CA ARG A 166 -0.25 -5.83 3.80
C ARG A 166 1.10 -6.14 3.16
N ARG A 167 1.64 -7.33 3.46
CA ARG A 167 2.89 -7.80 2.85
C ARG A 167 2.63 -8.14 1.39
N ARG A 168 3.14 -7.32 0.47
CA ARG A 168 2.90 -7.45 -0.97
C ARG A 168 4.13 -7.05 -1.78
N ALA A 169 4.22 -7.61 -2.98
CA ALA A 169 5.12 -7.14 -4.02
C ALA A 169 4.40 -6.13 -4.92
N TRP A 170 5.11 -5.08 -5.36
CA TRP A 170 4.53 -3.96 -6.09
C TRP A 170 4.96 -3.92 -7.57
N ASP A 171 4.01 -3.60 -8.45
CA ASP A 171 4.24 -3.26 -9.85
C ASP A 171 3.93 -1.77 -10.08
N VAL A 172 4.97 -0.94 -10.02
CA VAL A 172 4.86 0.53 -10.07
C VAL A 172 4.46 1.07 -11.45
N ASN A 173 4.31 0.20 -12.47
CA ASN A 173 3.88 0.60 -13.81
C ASN A 173 2.35 0.65 -13.95
N ARG A 174 1.60 0.32 -12.89
CA ARG A 174 0.13 0.31 -12.88
C ARG A 174 -0.44 1.17 -11.76
N ALA A 175 -1.63 1.71 -12.00
CA ALA A 175 -2.40 2.49 -11.02
C ALA A 175 -3.34 1.58 -10.21
N ALA A 176 -4.13 0.72 -10.88
CA ALA A 176 -4.95 -0.30 -10.24
C ALA A 176 -4.33 -1.70 -10.39
N ASN A 177 -4.69 -2.63 -9.50
CA ASN A 177 -4.18 -4.01 -9.48
C ASN A 177 -2.64 -4.06 -9.56
N ALA A 178 -2.00 -3.10 -8.89
CA ALA A 178 -0.56 -2.83 -8.95
C ALA A 178 0.24 -3.66 -7.93
N THR A 179 -0.35 -4.69 -7.33
CA THR A 179 0.29 -5.50 -6.30
C THR A 179 0.09 -6.99 -6.55
N SER A 180 0.97 -7.81 -5.97
CA SER A 180 0.65 -9.22 -5.74
C SER A 180 -0.57 -9.35 -4.81
N PRO A 181 -1.18 -10.54 -4.73
CA PRO A 181 -2.00 -10.88 -3.57
C PRO A 181 -1.20 -10.70 -2.26
N THR A 182 -1.92 -10.59 -1.14
CA THR A 182 -1.31 -10.60 0.20
C THR A 182 -0.45 -11.85 0.40
N LEU A 183 0.84 -11.67 0.68
CA LEU A 183 1.83 -12.72 0.83
C LEU A 183 1.86 -13.27 2.27
N ASP A 184 2.42 -14.47 2.44
CA ASP A 184 2.74 -15.00 3.76
C ASP A 184 3.92 -14.24 4.42
N ALA A 185 4.17 -14.49 5.71
CA ALA A 185 5.18 -13.81 6.51
C ALA A 185 6.63 -13.90 5.97
N HIS A 186 6.91 -14.86 5.09
CA HIS A 186 8.20 -15.11 4.46
C HIS A 186 8.20 -14.79 2.96
N GLY A 187 7.07 -14.33 2.42
CA GLY A 187 6.92 -14.01 1.01
C GLY A 187 7.88 -12.90 0.59
N ASP A 188 8.37 -12.99 -0.63
CA ASP A 188 9.31 -12.05 -1.22
C ASP A 188 8.56 -10.79 -1.70
N ILE A 189 8.74 -9.67 -0.97
CA ILE A 189 8.13 -8.38 -1.30
C ILE A 189 8.84 -7.65 -2.44
N ASP A 190 10.06 -8.06 -2.77
CA ASP A 190 10.87 -7.49 -3.86
C ASP A 190 10.64 -8.26 -5.18
N ALA A 191 9.68 -9.18 -5.17
CA ALA A 191 9.27 -9.97 -6.32
C ALA A 191 8.67 -9.16 -7.49
N GLY A 192 8.34 -7.89 -7.23
CA GLY A 192 7.71 -6.98 -8.17
C GLY A 192 8.70 -6.18 -9.00
N SER A 193 8.18 -5.22 -9.76
CA SER A 193 8.98 -4.32 -10.61
C SER A 193 9.35 -3.01 -9.91
N GLY A 194 8.83 -2.78 -8.70
CA GLY A 194 9.05 -1.55 -7.95
C GLY A 194 9.33 -1.76 -6.47
N ALA A 195 9.70 -0.66 -5.80
CA ALA A 195 9.94 -0.66 -4.36
C ALA A 195 8.64 -0.89 -3.59
N THR A 196 8.76 -1.58 -2.46
CA THR A 196 7.67 -1.69 -1.50
C THR A 196 7.29 -0.32 -0.91
N THR A 197 6.03 -0.15 -0.55
CA THR A 197 5.51 1.06 0.10
C THR A 197 5.53 0.98 1.63
N THR A 198 5.84 -0.20 2.20
CA THR A 198 5.93 -0.37 3.65
C THR A 198 7.18 0.31 4.21
N LEU A 199 7.06 0.91 5.40
CA LEU A 199 8.20 1.47 6.13
C LEU A 199 9.05 0.39 6.82
N TRP A 200 8.55 -0.84 6.93
CA TRP A 200 9.21 -1.94 7.66
C TRP A 200 9.32 -3.22 6.81
N PRO A 201 10.07 -3.20 5.69
CA PRO A 201 10.14 -4.31 4.73
C PRO A 201 10.56 -5.66 5.33
N ASP A 202 11.48 -5.60 6.29
CA ASP A 202 12.17 -6.76 6.85
C ASP A 202 11.48 -7.36 8.09
N ASN A 203 10.34 -6.79 8.52
CA ASN A 203 9.65 -7.25 9.73
C ASN A 203 8.16 -7.45 9.49
N SER A 204 7.77 -8.69 9.20
CA SER A 204 6.38 -9.08 8.97
C SER A 204 5.49 -9.03 10.22
N ASP A 205 6.04 -8.76 11.42
CA ASP A 205 5.23 -8.48 12.61
C ASP A 205 4.55 -7.10 12.55
N HIS A 206 5.07 -6.18 11.73
CA HIS A 206 4.45 -4.88 11.48
C HIS A 206 3.41 -4.95 10.36
N GLN A 207 3.31 -6.09 9.66
CA GLN A 207 2.54 -6.24 8.44
C GLN A 207 1.36 -7.19 8.63
N SER A 208 0.32 -6.98 7.83
CA SER A 208 -0.73 -7.98 7.63
C SER A 208 -0.26 -9.01 6.61
N VAL A 209 -0.45 -10.31 6.88
CA VAL A 209 0.03 -11.38 6.00
C VAL A 209 -1.02 -12.48 5.85
N SER A 210 -0.94 -13.24 4.77
CA SER A 210 -1.76 -14.42 4.53
C SER A 210 -1.29 -15.61 5.37
N GLU A 211 -2.23 -16.32 5.99
CA GLU A 211 -2.02 -17.60 6.66
C GLU A 211 -3.07 -18.63 6.20
N LEU A 212 -2.61 -19.75 5.65
CA LEU A 212 -3.49 -20.85 5.24
C LEU A 212 -3.81 -21.79 6.41
N THR A 213 -5.08 -22.20 6.52
CA THR A 213 -5.51 -23.17 7.52
C THR A 213 -4.92 -24.56 7.27
N GLY A 214 -4.78 -25.37 8.33
CA GLY A 214 -4.36 -26.77 8.21
C GLY A 214 -2.86 -26.99 8.00
N GLY A 215 -2.04 -25.93 8.10
CA GLY A 215 -0.59 -26.04 8.00
C GLY A 215 -0.07 -26.40 6.60
N VAL A 216 -0.91 -26.22 5.59
CA VAL A 216 -0.53 -26.39 4.18
C VAL A 216 0.22 -25.16 3.67
N ARG A 217 0.97 -25.31 2.58
CA ARG A 217 1.50 -24.18 1.81
C ARG A 217 1.08 -24.32 0.38
N VAL A 218 0.56 -23.24 -0.20
CA VAL A 218 0.24 -23.17 -1.62
C VAL A 218 1.16 -22.16 -2.26
N GLY A 219 1.75 -22.52 -3.39
CA GLY A 219 2.59 -21.62 -4.17
C GLY A 219 2.32 -21.76 -5.66
N SER A 220 2.73 -20.74 -6.41
CA SER A 220 2.65 -20.78 -7.86
C SER A 220 3.85 -20.09 -8.49
N SER A 221 4.13 -20.44 -9.74
CA SER A 221 5.03 -19.66 -10.58
C SER A 221 4.50 -18.23 -10.72
N ARG A 222 5.41 -17.26 -10.76
CA ARG A 222 5.04 -15.87 -11.05
C ARG A 222 4.53 -15.77 -12.49
N PRO A 223 3.40 -15.08 -12.74
CA PRO A 223 2.99 -14.73 -14.09
C PRO A 223 4.12 -13.96 -14.79
N ARG A 224 4.23 -14.12 -16.11
CA ARG A 224 5.27 -13.41 -16.88
C ARG A 224 4.97 -11.92 -17.04
N PHE A 225 3.71 -11.52 -16.94
CA PHE A 225 3.26 -10.16 -17.16
C PHE A 225 2.27 -9.71 -16.08
N GLY A 226 2.68 -8.72 -15.30
CA GLY A 226 1.85 -8.12 -14.25
C GLY A 226 1.51 -9.08 -13.09
N PHE A 227 0.85 -8.52 -12.09
CA PHE A 227 0.22 -9.30 -11.04
C PHE A 227 -1.27 -9.46 -11.30
N HIS A 228 -1.83 -10.54 -10.76
CA HIS A 228 -3.28 -10.78 -10.70
C HIS A 228 -3.65 -10.94 -9.22
N PRO A 229 -3.89 -9.84 -8.48
CA PRO A 229 -4.28 -9.92 -7.06
C PRO A 229 -5.49 -10.86 -6.84
N PHE A 230 -6.49 -10.78 -7.73
CA PHE A 230 -7.66 -11.66 -7.79
C PHE A 230 -7.39 -13.11 -8.19
N GLY A 231 -6.24 -13.38 -8.82
CA GLY A 231 -5.85 -14.70 -9.29
C GLY A 231 -5.00 -15.48 -8.30
N ARG A 232 -5.12 -15.24 -6.99
CA ARG A 232 -4.24 -15.83 -5.96
C ARG A 232 -4.28 -17.36 -5.97
N SER A 233 -3.16 -17.99 -5.61
CA SER A 233 -3.03 -19.45 -5.70
C SER A 233 -3.93 -20.22 -4.73
N SER A 234 -4.25 -19.64 -3.57
CA SER A 234 -5.18 -20.24 -2.59
C SER A 234 -6.61 -20.39 -3.11
N ASN A 235 -7.02 -19.60 -4.11
CA ASN A 235 -8.33 -19.69 -4.73
C ASN A 235 -8.57 -21.01 -5.46
N ALA A 236 -7.54 -21.78 -5.80
CA ALA A 236 -7.73 -23.09 -6.44
C ALA A 236 -8.10 -24.20 -5.43
N PHE A 237 -8.30 -23.87 -4.16
CA PHE A 237 -8.50 -24.84 -3.08
C PHE A 237 -9.48 -24.36 -2.01
N ASP A 238 -10.20 -23.25 -2.23
CA ASP A 238 -11.06 -22.63 -1.21
C ASP A 238 -12.51 -23.13 -1.26
N GLY A 239 -12.87 -23.95 -2.25
CA GLY A 239 -14.19 -24.53 -2.43
C GLY A 239 -15.21 -23.55 -3.01
N ASP A 240 -14.78 -22.39 -3.50
CA ASP A 240 -15.62 -21.36 -4.09
C ASP A 240 -15.45 -21.33 -5.62
N PRO A 241 -16.46 -21.77 -6.40
CA PRO A 241 -16.34 -21.80 -7.86
C PRO A 241 -16.31 -20.41 -8.51
N THR A 242 -16.49 -19.34 -7.74
CA THR A 242 -16.44 -17.95 -8.21
C THR A 242 -15.04 -17.34 -8.12
N THR A 243 -14.12 -17.97 -7.37
CA THR A 243 -12.71 -17.60 -7.31
C THR A 243 -11.89 -18.54 -8.18
N ALA A 244 -10.71 -18.09 -8.60
CA ALA A 244 -9.78 -18.92 -9.35
C ALA A 244 -8.33 -18.51 -9.10
N TRP A 245 -7.42 -19.49 -9.16
CA TRP A 245 -6.03 -19.18 -9.46
C TRP A 245 -5.90 -18.87 -10.94
N LEU A 246 -5.24 -17.76 -11.27
CA LEU A 246 -5.03 -17.32 -12.65
C LEU A 246 -3.55 -17.02 -12.90
N SER A 247 -3.06 -17.42 -14.08
CA SER A 247 -1.68 -17.18 -14.51
C SER A 247 -1.59 -16.92 -16.01
N GLY A 248 -0.46 -16.37 -16.44
CA GLY A 248 -0.16 -16.08 -17.84
C GLY A 248 -0.49 -14.65 -18.24
N GLY A 249 -1.47 -14.49 -19.14
CA GLY A 249 -1.69 -13.26 -19.90
C GLY A 249 -0.81 -13.20 -21.15
N LEU A 250 -1.29 -12.53 -22.21
CA LEU A 250 -0.62 -12.42 -23.51
C LEU A 250 -0.17 -13.78 -24.07
N SER A 251 -1.01 -14.81 -23.90
CA SER A 251 -0.75 -16.19 -24.33
C SER A 251 0.49 -16.85 -23.71
N THR A 252 0.81 -16.49 -22.46
CA THR A 252 2.01 -17.00 -21.76
C THR A 252 1.76 -17.97 -20.61
N ALA A 253 0.56 -18.54 -20.49
CA ALA A 253 0.24 -19.44 -19.38
C ALA A 253 0.99 -20.78 -19.46
N ALA A 254 1.40 -21.24 -20.65
CA ALA A 254 2.17 -22.46 -20.82
C ALA A 254 3.49 -22.44 -20.01
N GLY A 255 3.67 -23.44 -19.16
CA GLY A 255 4.76 -23.55 -18.18
C GLY A 255 4.41 -23.02 -16.78
N SER A 256 3.29 -22.30 -16.62
CA SER A 256 2.81 -21.87 -15.31
C SER A 256 2.49 -23.09 -14.44
N THR A 257 2.90 -23.06 -13.19
CA THR A 257 2.73 -24.18 -12.25
C THR A 257 2.14 -23.67 -10.94
N ILE A 258 1.15 -24.38 -10.42
CA ILE A 258 0.65 -24.25 -9.06
C ILE A 258 1.00 -25.53 -8.29
N TRP A 259 1.29 -25.39 -7.00
CA TRP A 259 1.55 -26.54 -6.13
C TRP A 259 0.99 -26.32 -4.74
N ILE A 260 0.69 -27.45 -4.09
CA ILE A 260 0.34 -27.52 -2.68
C ILE A 260 1.28 -28.48 -1.96
N ASP A 261 1.85 -28.00 -0.86
CA ASP A 261 2.63 -28.75 0.12
C ASP A 261 1.75 -29.08 1.33
N LEU A 262 1.54 -30.37 1.56
CA LEU A 262 0.80 -30.92 2.68
C LEU A 262 1.73 -31.02 3.90
N PRO A 263 1.21 -30.82 5.13
CA PRO A 263 2.05 -30.81 6.34
C PRO A 263 2.73 -32.17 6.60
N GLN A 264 2.15 -33.26 6.09
CA GLN A 264 2.67 -34.61 6.20
C GLN A 264 2.39 -35.39 4.93
N ARG A 265 3.22 -36.42 4.67
CA ARG A 265 2.97 -37.38 3.60
C ARG A 265 1.70 -38.15 3.87
N GLN A 266 0.77 -38.07 2.94
CA GLN A 266 -0.50 -38.80 3.00
C GLN A 266 -0.80 -39.47 1.67
N ARG A 267 -1.68 -40.46 1.71
CA ARG A 267 -2.13 -41.16 0.52
C ARG A 267 -3.13 -40.28 -0.21
N ILE A 268 -2.78 -39.86 -1.41
CA ILE A 268 -3.64 -39.10 -2.31
C ILE A 268 -4.33 -40.07 -3.24
N GLU A 269 -5.67 -40.03 -3.30
CA GLU A 269 -6.47 -41.00 -4.05
C GLU A 269 -7.17 -40.41 -5.27
N GLN A 270 -7.71 -39.19 -5.14
CA GLN A 270 -8.50 -38.53 -6.17
C GLN A 270 -8.02 -37.10 -6.36
N ILE A 271 -7.88 -36.73 -7.64
CA ILE A 271 -7.65 -35.34 -8.04
C ILE A 271 -8.65 -35.00 -9.15
N THR A 272 -9.40 -33.93 -8.94
CA THR A 272 -10.30 -33.36 -9.96
C THR A 272 -9.91 -31.91 -10.21
N LEU A 273 -9.71 -31.56 -11.47
CA LEU A 273 -9.39 -30.20 -11.89
C LEU A 273 -10.64 -29.53 -12.44
N HIS A 274 -10.93 -28.32 -11.97
CA HIS A 274 -12.02 -27.48 -12.45
C HIS A 274 -11.42 -26.28 -13.16
N PRO A 275 -11.34 -26.30 -14.51
CA PRO A 275 -10.77 -25.21 -15.27
C PRO A 275 -11.62 -23.95 -15.10
N ALA A 276 -10.96 -22.82 -14.89
CA ALA A 276 -11.63 -21.53 -14.87
C ALA A 276 -12.23 -21.25 -16.26
N ASN A 277 -13.49 -20.81 -16.29
CA ASN A 277 -14.16 -20.42 -17.52
C ASN A 277 -13.74 -19.00 -17.92
N THR A 278 -12.56 -18.89 -18.49
CA THR A 278 -12.00 -17.62 -18.96
C THR A 278 -12.20 -17.48 -20.47
N GLU A 279 -12.48 -16.27 -20.92
CA GLU A 279 -12.68 -15.94 -22.34
C GLU A 279 -11.72 -14.80 -22.74
N PRO A 280 -11.20 -14.79 -23.99
CA PRO A 280 -11.38 -15.79 -25.05
C PRO A 280 -10.52 -17.07 -24.93
N SER A 281 -9.53 -17.10 -24.03
CA SER A 281 -8.59 -18.22 -23.86
C SER A 281 -8.94 -19.09 -22.64
N SER A 282 -8.70 -20.40 -22.74
CA SER A 282 -8.91 -21.41 -21.70
C SER A 282 -7.74 -22.39 -21.63
N VAL A 283 -7.58 -23.11 -20.52
CA VAL A 283 -6.58 -24.19 -20.37
C VAL A 283 -6.93 -25.39 -21.25
N MET A 284 -5.98 -25.90 -22.05
CA MET A 284 -6.20 -27.02 -22.98
C MET A 284 -5.50 -28.32 -22.55
N ALA A 285 -4.37 -28.22 -21.86
CA ALA A 285 -3.63 -29.40 -21.39
C ALA A 285 -2.83 -29.08 -20.14
N VAL A 286 -2.71 -30.08 -19.26
CA VAL A 286 -1.99 -29.97 -17.99
C VAL A 286 -1.11 -31.17 -17.73
N ARG A 287 -0.11 -30.98 -16.88
CA ARG A 287 0.64 -32.06 -16.25
C ARG A 287 0.38 -32.02 -14.74
N VAL A 288 -0.14 -33.11 -14.21
CA VAL A 288 -0.31 -33.30 -12.76
C VAL A 288 0.81 -34.19 -12.24
N ARG A 289 1.45 -33.78 -11.16
CA ARG A 289 2.52 -34.53 -10.48
C ARG A 289 2.15 -34.77 -9.03
N VAL A 290 2.19 -36.03 -8.60
CA VAL A 290 1.99 -36.44 -7.21
C VAL A 290 3.19 -37.28 -6.79
N GLY A 291 4.06 -36.72 -5.97
CA GLY A 291 5.36 -37.33 -5.66
C GLY A 291 6.20 -37.57 -6.92
N SER A 292 6.50 -38.84 -7.23
CA SER A 292 7.22 -39.27 -8.43
C SER A 292 6.33 -39.57 -9.63
N LYS A 293 5.01 -39.72 -9.44
CA LYS A 293 4.05 -40.02 -10.52
C LYS A 293 3.69 -38.75 -11.27
N LYS A 294 3.49 -38.88 -12.58
CA LYS A 294 3.12 -37.78 -13.49
C LYS A 294 2.07 -38.28 -14.47
N VAL A 295 1.05 -37.47 -14.69
CA VAL A 295 -0.01 -37.70 -15.69
C VAL A 295 -0.17 -36.43 -16.53
N ILE A 296 -0.44 -36.58 -17.81
CA ILE A 296 -0.81 -35.48 -18.70
C ILE A 296 -2.29 -35.65 -18.99
N GLU A 297 -3.07 -34.61 -18.72
CA GLU A 297 -4.51 -34.61 -18.96
C GLU A 297 -4.87 -33.55 -20.00
N ALA A 298 -5.76 -33.92 -20.91
CA ALA A 298 -6.41 -32.97 -21.81
C ALA A 298 -7.57 -32.30 -21.06
N ILE A 299 -7.70 -30.99 -21.22
CA ILE A 299 -8.71 -30.19 -20.54
C ILE A 299 -9.74 -29.72 -21.58
N THR A 300 -11.01 -29.93 -21.26
CA THR A 300 -12.12 -29.33 -22.00
C THR A 300 -12.62 -28.12 -21.21
N PRO A 301 -12.71 -26.92 -21.82
CA PRO A 301 -13.17 -25.71 -21.13
C PRO A 301 -14.51 -25.90 -20.42
N GLY A 302 -14.60 -25.40 -19.18
CA GLY A 302 -15.82 -25.47 -18.37
C GLY A 302 -16.24 -26.87 -17.90
N VAL A 303 -15.47 -27.92 -18.22
CA VAL A 303 -15.77 -29.30 -17.82
C VAL A 303 -14.75 -29.77 -16.78
N PRO A 304 -15.17 -30.21 -15.59
CA PRO A 304 -14.26 -30.82 -14.62
C PRO A 304 -13.54 -32.04 -15.19
N ALA A 305 -12.23 -32.10 -15.01
CA ALA A 305 -11.37 -33.17 -15.48
C ALA A 305 -10.86 -34.01 -14.31
N LYS A 306 -11.28 -35.29 -14.26
CA LYS A 306 -10.75 -36.25 -13.30
C LYS A 306 -9.39 -36.76 -13.77
N VAL A 307 -8.38 -36.64 -12.92
CA VAL A 307 -7.01 -37.08 -13.24
C VAL A 307 -6.89 -38.59 -13.02
N ASP A 308 -6.45 -39.34 -14.03
CA ASP A 308 -6.23 -40.78 -13.92
C ASP A 308 -4.85 -41.08 -13.30
N ILE A 309 -4.67 -40.64 -12.05
CA ILE A 309 -3.46 -40.90 -11.26
C ILE A 309 -3.72 -42.02 -10.27
N GLN A 310 -2.92 -43.08 -10.36
CA GLN A 310 -2.98 -44.16 -9.37
C GLN A 310 -2.67 -43.62 -7.96
N PRO A 311 -3.41 -44.02 -6.93
CA PRO A 311 -3.19 -43.57 -5.56
C PRO A 311 -1.71 -43.66 -5.15
N SER A 312 -1.21 -42.62 -4.49
CA SER A 312 0.20 -42.50 -4.10
C SER A 312 0.39 -41.74 -2.81
N VAL A 313 1.38 -42.14 -2.03
CA VAL A 313 1.77 -41.41 -0.82
C VAL A 313 2.71 -40.28 -1.22
N ALA A 314 2.29 -39.03 -0.96
CA ALA A 314 3.08 -37.83 -1.21
C ALA A 314 2.71 -36.71 -0.24
N ASP A 315 3.58 -35.72 -0.16
CA ASP A 315 3.42 -34.46 0.57
C ASP A 315 3.29 -33.26 -0.36
N ARG A 316 3.40 -33.46 -1.69
CA ARG A 316 3.25 -32.40 -2.68
C ARG A 316 2.45 -32.87 -3.90
N VAL A 317 1.54 -32.00 -4.32
CA VAL A 317 0.84 -32.06 -5.61
C VAL A 317 1.21 -30.82 -6.43
N GLU A 318 1.55 -31.01 -7.70
CA GLU A 318 1.81 -29.90 -8.63
C GLU A 318 0.96 -30.05 -9.90
N VAL A 319 0.42 -28.93 -10.39
CA VAL A 319 -0.30 -28.84 -11.65
C VAL A 319 0.40 -27.80 -12.53
N THR A 320 0.90 -28.23 -13.68
CA THR A 320 1.55 -27.36 -14.67
C THR A 320 0.66 -27.22 -15.90
N ILE A 321 0.35 -25.99 -16.30
CA ILE A 321 -0.34 -25.70 -17.57
C ILE A 321 0.65 -25.99 -18.71
N LEU A 322 0.27 -26.87 -19.62
CA LEU A 322 1.08 -27.22 -20.79
C LEU A 322 0.65 -26.46 -22.05
N ASP A 323 -0.65 -26.18 -22.17
CA ASP A 323 -1.23 -25.55 -23.35
C ASP A 323 -2.49 -24.74 -23.01
N GLN A 324 -2.77 -23.71 -23.82
CA GLN A 324 -3.94 -22.84 -23.73
C GLN A 324 -4.52 -22.55 -25.12
N SER A 325 -5.81 -22.26 -25.22
CA SER A 325 -6.44 -21.85 -26.48
C SER A 325 -6.03 -20.43 -26.88
N GLU A 326 -6.41 -20.00 -28.09
CA GLU A 326 -6.14 -18.65 -28.58
C GLU A 326 -6.76 -17.57 -27.66
N GLY A 327 -6.01 -16.49 -27.42
CA GLY A 327 -6.45 -15.37 -26.59
C GLY A 327 -5.37 -14.88 -25.63
N ALA A 328 -5.55 -13.65 -25.14
CA ALA A 328 -4.55 -12.92 -24.35
C ALA A 328 -4.88 -12.82 -22.86
N ASN A 329 -6.06 -13.25 -22.43
CA ASN A 329 -6.43 -13.29 -21.01
C ASN A 329 -5.60 -14.32 -20.24
N PRO A 330 -5.46 -14.16 -18.91
CA PRO A 330 -4.96 -15.22 -18.05
C PRO A 330 -5.95 -16.39 -17.99
N VAL A 331 -5.42 -17.57 -17.66
CA VAL A 331 -6.19 -18.83 -17.53
C VAL A 331 -5.76 -19.57 -16.26
N GLY A 332 -6.58 -20.50 -15.79
CA GLY A 332 -6.22 -21.30 -14.62
C GLY A 332 -7.34 -22.22 -14.14
N PHE A 333 -7.48 -22.35 -12.82
CA PHE A 333 -8.41 -23.29 -12.18
C PHE A 333 -9.23 -22.59 -11.10
N THR A 334 -10.53 -22.81 -11.12
CA THR A 334 -11.40 -22.46 -9.97
C THR A 334 -11.15 -23.43 -8.83
N GLU A 335 -11.00 -24.73 -9.12
CA GLU A 335 -10.74 -25.73 -8.09
C GLU A 335 -9.75 -26.80 -8.55
N ILE A 336 -8.94 -27.25 -7.61
CA ILE A 336 -8.07 -28.43 -7.67
C ILE A 336 -8.44 -29.27 -6.44
N ASP A 337 -9.51 -30.06 -6.59
CA ASP A 337 -9.99 -30.94 -5.53
C ASP A 337 -9.01 -32.11 -5.35
N ILE A 338 -8.47 -32.23 -4.14
CA ILE A 338 -7.57 -33.31 -3.71
C ILE A 338 -8.20 -33.96 -2.48
N ASP A 339 -8.86 -35.10 -2.69
CA ASP A 339 -9.53 -35.87 -1.63
C ASP A 339 -10.48 -35.04 -0.74
N GLY A 340 -11.16 -34.03 -1.30
CA GLY A 340 -12.06 -33.14 -0.57
C GLY A 340 -11.37 -32.12 0.35
N LEU A 341 -10.09 -31.85 0.13
CA LEU A 341 -9.35 -30.80 0.84
C LEU A 341 -9.93 -29.42 0.49
N THR A 342 -10.29 -28.66 1.53
CA THR A 342 -10.67 -27.25 1.41
C THR A 342 -9.81 -26.40 2.35
N LEU A 343 -9.27 -25.31 1.81
CA LEU A 343 -8.42 -24.38 2.52
C LEU A 343 -9.17 -23.09 2.82
N ARG A 344 -8.78 -22.41 3.88
CA ARG A 344 -9.13 -21.01 4.09
C ARG A 344 -7.86 -20.20 4.19
N ASP A 345 -7.88 -19.07 3.51
CA ASP A 345 -6.88 -18.02 3.62
C ASP A 345 -7.37 -17.00 4.66
N VAL A 346 -6.58 -16.80 5.70
CA VAL A 346 -6.85 -15.88 6.80
C VAL A 346 -5.78 -14.80 6.80
N THR A 347 -6.17 -13.55 6.66
CA THR A 347 -5.23 -12.42 6.79
C THR A 347 -5.02 -12.15 8.28
N ARG A 348 -3.81 -12.43 8.77
CA ARG A 348 -3.41 -12.09 10.13
C ARG A 348 -2.88 -10.66 10.15
N VAL A 349 -3.48 -9.82 10.99
CA VAL A 349 -3.12 -8.40 11.15
C VAL A 349 -1.78 -8.22 11.89
N PRO A 350 -1.21 -7.01 11.96
CA PRO A 350 0.09 -6.79 12.59
C PRO A 350 0.10 -7.17 14.08
N LEU A 351 1.21 -7.78 14.53
CA LEU A 351 1.43 -8.24 15.91
C LEU A 351 2.07 -7.18 16.82
N THR A 352 2.31 -5.98 16.28
CA THR A 352 3.14 -4.94 16.91
C THR A 352 2.62 -4.52 18.28
N LEU A 353 1.30 -4.27 18.38
CA LEU A 353 0.69 -3.81 19.62
C LEU A 353 0.82 -4.85 20.75
N GLY A 354 0.58 -6.13 20.45
CA GLY A 354 0.73 -7.23 21.41
C GLY A 354 2.17 -7.34 21.93
N LYS A 355 3.16 -7.20 21.05
CA LYS A 355 4.59 -7.24 21.42
C LYS A 355 5.01 -6.09 22.33
N LEU A 356 4.60 -4.86 22.01
CA LEU A 356 4.87 -3.69 22.87
C LEU A 356 4.16 -3.82 24.22
N THR A 357 2.90 -4.25 24.22
CA THR A 357 2.09 -4.36 25.43
C THR A 357 2.60 -5.45 26.38
N THR A 358 3.14 -6.55 25.85
CA THR A 358 3.74 -7.62 26.65
C THR A 358 4.96 -7.14 27.45
N LYS A 359 5.76 -6.22 26.89
CA LYS A 359 6.91 -5.61 27.56
C LYS A 359 6.54 -4.44 28.47
N ALA A 360 5.34 -3.89 28.29
CA ALA A 360 4.92 -2.67 28.96
C ALA A 360 4.68 -2.85 30.47
N SER A 361 4.89 -1.77 31.21
CA SER A 361 4.62 -1.70 32.64
C SER A 361 3.14 -1.96 32.96
N SER A 362 2.84 -2.28 34.23
CA SER A 362 1.45 -2.45 34.67
C SER A 362 0.64 -1.15 34.63
N GLU A 363 1.32 0.00 34.73
CA GLU A 363 0.74 1.33 34.59
C GLU A 363 0.35 1.61 33.13
N THR A 364 1.29 1.42 32.20
CA THR A 364 1.04 1.57 30.75
C THR A 364 -0.09 0.66 30.29
N ARG A 365 -0.10 -0.62 30.71
CA ARG A 365 -1.19 -1.55 30.40
C ARG A 365 -2.53 -1.11 30.98
N ARG A 366 -2.54 -0.44 32.13
CA ARG A 366 -3.78 0.07 32.73
C ARG A 366 -4.28 1.30 31.97
N ALA A 367 -3.39 2.22 31.61
CA ALA A 367 -3.74 3.39 30.80
C ALA A 367 -4.28 2.98 29.43
N LEU A 368 -3.62 2.03 28.75
CA LEU A 368 -4.07 1.49 27.47
C LEU A 368 -5.50 0.96 27.53
N ARG A 369 -5.86 0.25 28.62
CA ARG A 369 -7.22 -0.24 28.89
C ARG A 369 -8.30 0.84 28.96
N GLN A 370 -7.93 2.09 29.26
CA GLN A 370 -8.89 3.18 29.39
C GLN A 370 -9.14 3.90 28.06
N LEU A 371 -8.20 3.80 27.10
CA LEU A 371 -8.31 4.48 25.81
C LEU A 371 -9.41 3.87 24.92
N PRO A 372 -10.06 4.68 24.07
CA PRO A 372 -10.82 4.18 22.93
C PRO A 372 -9.98 3.23 22.07
N PHE A 373 -10.59 2.13 21.65
CA PHE A 373 -9.95 1.09 20.86
C PHE A 373 -10.86 0.65 19.73
N ASP A 374 -10.37 0.74 18.50
CA ASP A 374 -11.11 0.34 17.31
C ASP A 374 -10.38 -0.79 16.58
N VAL A 375 -11.13 -1.75 16.06
CA VAL A 375 -10.64 -2.72 15.08
C VAL A 375 -11.33 -2.40 13.76
N VAL A 376 -10.57 -2.01 12.74
CA VAL A 376 -11.08 -1.63 11.41
C VAL A 376 -10.47 -2.55 10.37
N LEU A 377 -11.31 -3.40 9.79
CA LEU A 377 -10.91 -4.45 8.87
C LEU A 377 -11.56 -4.20 7.52
N THR A 378 -10.82 -4.38 6.44
CA THR A 378 -11.29 -4.09 5.08
C THR A 378 -10.92 -5.19 4.11
N ARG A 379 -11.86 -5.53 3.23
CA ARG A 379 -11.61 -6.47 2.15
C ARG A 379 -10.80 -5.77 1.08
N GLU A 380 -9.75 -6.42 0.58
CA GLU A 380 -9.07 -5.91 -0.59
C GLU A 380 -9.97 -6.15 -1.79
N ARG A 381 -10.33 -5.04 -2.41
CA ARG A 381 -11.19 -5.01 -3.57
C ARG A 381 -10.41 -4.73 -4.82
N GLY A 382 -10.88 -5.31 -5.91
CA GLY A 382 -10.46 -4.90 -7.23
C GLY A 382 -11.16 -3.61 -7.68
N THR A 383 -11.13 -3.34 -8.98
CA THR A 383 -11.79 -2.16 -9.55
C THR A 383 -13.30 -2.23 -9.37
N VAL A 384 -13.94 -1.07 -9.19
CA VAL A 384 -15.41 -1.02 -9.02
C VAL A 384 -16.16 -1.46 -10.29
N GLU A 385 -15.50 -1.44 -11.45
CA GLU A 385 -16.11 -1.75 -12.75
C GLU A 385 -16.05 -3.23 -13.13
N ASP A 386 -15.07 -3.98 -12.62
CA ASP A 386 -14.88 -5.39 -12.95
C ASP A 386 -14.91 -6.26 -11.69
N HIS A 387 -16.06 -6.81 -11.33
CA HIS A 387 -16.15 -7.66 -10.13
C HIS A 387 -15.35 -8.96 -10.22
N GLY A 388 -14.91 -9.36 -11.42
CA GLY A 388 -14.03 -10.52 -11.61
C GLY A 388 -12.59 -10.27 -11.17
N ASP A 389 -12.22 -9.02 -10.87
CA ASP A 389 -10.86 -8.63 -10.46
C ASP A 389 -10.70 -8.45 -8.94
N ASP A 390 -11.62 -8.99 -8.17
CA ASP A 390 -11.65 -8.87 -6.71
C ASP A 390 -10.63 -9.79 -6.01
N GLU A 391 -9.74 -9.25 -5.17
CA GLU A 391 -8.69 -10.05 -4.49
C GLU A 391 -9.28 -11.00 -3.44
N GLU A 392 -10.19 -10.50 -2.61
CA GLU A 392 -10.72 -11.26 -1.48
C GLU A 392 -12.22 -11.48 -1.65
N ALA A 393 -12.67 -12.71 -1.88
CA ALA A 393 -14.12 -12.99 -1.92
C ALA A 393 -14.79 -12.90 -0.54
N GLN A 394 -14.03 -13.06 0.54
CA GLN A 394 -14.49 -13.08 1.93
C GLN A 394 -13.50 -12.31 2.82
N LEU A 395 -14.00 -11.70 3.91
CA LEU A 395 -13.18 -10.95 4.87
C LEU A 395 -12.84 -11.86 6.06
N ASN A 396 -11.81 -12.70 5.88
CA ASN A 396 -11.30 -13.57 6.94
C ASN A 396 -10.09 -12.93 7.61
N ARG A 397 -10.19 -12.67 8.91
CA ARG A 397 -9.15 -11.95 9.68
C ARG A 397 -8.83 -12.64 10.99
N ARG A 398 -7.53 -12.67 11.31
CA ARG A 398 -7.06 -13.00 12.66
C ARG A 398 -6.41 -11.78 13.29
N PHE A 399 -6.89 -11.41 14.47
CA PHE A 399 -6.39 -10.24 15.21
C PHE A 399 -6.19 -10.54 16.69
N GLU A 400 -5.34 -9.75 17.35
CA GLU A 400 -5.04 -9.92 18.77
C GLU A 400 -5.52 -8.70 19.57
N LEU A 401 -6.31 -8.96 20.62
CA LEU A 401 -6.68 -7.96 21.62
C LEU A 401 -5.75 -8.05 22.83
N VAL A 402 -5.23 -6.91 23.27
CA VAL A 402 -4.26 -6.86 24.38
C VAL A 402 -4.91 -6.85 25.76
N ASP A 403 -6.22 -6.70 25.82
CA ASP A 403 -7.03 -6.73 27.03
C ASP A 403 -8.50 -7.05 26.70
N ALA A 404 -9.26 -7.49 27.69
CA ALA A 404 -10.66 -7.80 27.51
C ALA A 404 -11.53 -6.53 27.49
N ARG A 405 -12.42 -6.42 26.49
CA ARG A 405 -13.25 -5.22 26.27
C ARG A 405 -14.60 -5.57 25.67
N ARG A 406 -15.52 -4.62 25.81
CA ARG A 406 -16.83 -4.64 25.16
C ARG A 406 -16.81 -3.77 23.90
N PHE A 407 -17.28 -4.32 22.78
CA PHE A 407 -17.33 -3.67 21.48
C PHE A 407 -18.77 -3.52 20.97
N SER A 408 -19.04 -2.46 20.22
CA SER A 408 -20.12 -2.44 19.24
C SER A 408 -19.60 -2.94 17.90
N PHE A 409 -20.44 -3.65 17.14
CA PHE A 409 -20.15 -4.08 15.77
C PHE A 409 -20.88 -3.19 14.77
N ALA A 410 -20.17 -2.78 13.72
CA ALA A 410 -20.74 -2.21 12.50
C ALA A 410 -20.03 -2.82 11.30
N ALA A 411 -20.72 -2.88 10.16
CA ALA A 411 -20.13 -3.33 8.92
C ALA A 411 -20.78 -2.66 7.70
N GLU A 412 -20.08 -2.70 6.59
CA GLU A 412 -20.61 -2.28 5.28
C GLU A 412 -20.35 -3.34 4.23
N LEU A 413 -21.23 -3.42 3.25
CA LEU A 413 -21.06 -4.21 2.04
C LEU A 413 -21.66 -3.48 0.83
N SER A 414 -21.10 -3.70 -0.35
CA SER A 414 -21.69 -3.16 -1.57
C SER A 414 -22.98 -3.90 -1.96
N THR A 415 -23.97 -3.17 -2.48
CA THR A 415 -25.13 -3.79 -3.15
C THR A 415 -24.70 -4.57 -4.40
N THR A 416 -23.53 -4.25 -4.93
CA THR A 416 -22.98 -4.87 -6.13
C THR A 416 -22.21 -6.13 -5.73
N GLY A 417 -22.64 -7.28 -6.23
CA GLY A 417 -22.13 -8.59 -5.81
C GLY A 417 -22.75 -9.11 -4.50
N ALA A 418 -23.64 -8.35 -3.86
CA ALA A 418 -24.50 -8.87 -2.80
C ALA A 418 -25.62 -9.75 -3.38
N ASP A 419 -26.17 -10.62 -2.53
CA ASP A 419 -27.37 -11.39 -2.85
C ASP A 419 -28.51 -10.44 -3.28
N PRO A 420 -29.10 -10.61 -4.48
CA PRO A 420 -30.23 -9.79 -4.91
C PRO A 420 -31.41 -9.80 -3.95
N GLU A 421 -31.64 -10.91 -3.23
CA GLU A 421 -32.68 -10.98 -2.21
C GLU A 421 -32.33 -10.10 -1.02
N LEU A 422 -31.07 -10.10 -0.56
CA LEU A 422 -30.59 -9.20 0.50
C LEU A 422 -30.77 -7.73 0.10
N VAL A 423 -30.40 -7.37 -1.13
CA VAL A 423 -30.57 -6.00 -1.65
C VAL A 423 -32.04 -5.60 -1.68
N GLN A 424 -32.94 -6.51 -2.06
CA GLN A 424 -34.37 -6.24 -2.09
C GLN A 424 -34.93 -6.06 -0.67
N ARG A 425 -34.58 -6.93 0.29
CA ARG A 425 -34.98 -6.79 1.70
C ARG A 425 -34.50 -5.47 2.30
N ALA A 426 -33.28 -5.04 1.97
CA ALA A 426 -32.75 -3.74 2.38
C ALA A 426 -33.61 -2.58 1.85
N LYS A 427 -34.03 -2.64 0.57
CA LYS A 427 -34.92 -1.64 -0.04
C LYS A 427 -36.33 -1.64 0.54
N ASP A 428 -36.80 -2.81 0.99
CA ASP A 428 -38.10 -2.97 1.63
C ASP A 428 -38.09 -2.50 3.10
N GLY A 429 -36.92 -2.13 3.64
CA GLY A 429 -36.75 -1.59 4.97
C GLY A 429 -36.77 -2.65 6.06
N GLU A 430 -36.36 -3.89 5.77
CA GLU A 430 -36.25 -4.95 6.77
C GLU A 430 -35.09 -4.68 7.76
N THR A 431 -35.35 -4.83 9.06
CA THR A 431 -34.40 -4.48 10.14
C THR A 431 -34.21 -5.59 11.18
N GLY A 432 -34.47 -6.85 10.79
CA GLY A 432 -34.30 -8.02 11.65
C GLY A 432 -32.84 -8.30 11.99
N CYS A 433 -32.59 -9.03 13.08
CA CYS A 433 -31.26 -9.54 13.39
C CYS A 433 -31.00 -10.81 12.60
N GLU A 434 -29.95 -10.80 11.79
CA GLU A 434 -29.54 -11.92 10.95
C GLU A 434 -28.12 -12.36 11.30
N GLN A 435 -27.79 -13.62 10.99
CA GLN A 435 -26.45 -14.17 11.15
C GLN A 435 -25.58 -13.70 9.97
N VAL A 436 -24.61 -12.84 10.23
CA VAL A 436 -23.83 -12.16 9.16
C VAL A 436 -22.36 -12.56 9.09
N ALA A 437 -21.82 -13.09 10.18
CA ALA A 437 -20.42 -13.52 10.30
C ALA A 437 -20.25 -14.49 11.47
N LEU A 438 -19.08 -15.13 11.53
CA LEU A 438 -18.62 -15.86 12.71
C LEU A 438 -17.49 -15.08 13.37
N LEU A 439 -17.52 -14.98 14.70
CA LEU A 439 -16.43 -14.46 15.52
C LEU A 439 -16.06 -15.55 16.53
N ASP A 440 -14.84 -16.06 16.45
CA ASP A 440 -14.35 -17.19 17.26
C ASP A 440 -15.21 -18.47 17.14
N GLY A 441 -15.90 -18.62 16.01
CA GLY A 441 -16.80 -19.74 15.75
C GLY A 441 -18.24 -19.53 16.24
N ASP A 442 -18.52 -18.44 16.96
CA ASP A 442 -19.86 -18.06 17.38
C ASP A 442 -20.51 -17.11 16.37
N TRP A 443 -21.84 -17.20 16.24
CA TRP A 443 -22.59 -16.35 15.31
C TRP A 443 -22.63 -14.89 15.76
N LEU A 444 -22.13 -14.02 14.91
CA LEU A 444 -22.32 -12.59 15.02
C LEU A 444 -23.63 -12.21 14.32
N THR A 445 -24.50 -11.53 15.05
CA THR A 445 -25.79 -11.06 14.52
C THR A 445 -25.83 -9.55 14.34
N ALA A 446 -26.36 -9.11 13.20
CA ALA A 446 -26.49 -7.71 12.85
C ALA A 446 -27.81 -7.46 12.10
N ARG A 447 -28.21 -6.19 12.03
CA ARG A 447 -29.39 -5.72 11.30
C ARG A 447 -28.99 -4.69 10.24
N ILE A 448 -29.76 -4.60 9.17
CA ILE A 448 -29.60 -3.56 8.15
C ILE A 448 -30.07 -2.21 8.69
N THR A 449 -29.24 -1.18 8.52
CA THR A 449 -29.52 0.19 8.98
C THR A 449 -29.39 1.25 7.89
N SER A 450 -29.23 0.83 6.62
CA SER A 450 -29.09 1.72 5.49
C SER A 450 -30.25 2.70 5.31
N THR A 451 -29.90 3.92 4.91
CA THR A 451 -30.82 4.89 4.32
C THR A 451 -31.03 4.60 2.82
N ASN A 452 -32.13 5.09 2.26
CA ASN A 452 -32.38 5.01 0.81
C ASN A 452 -31.23 5.62 -0.01
N ALA A 453 -30.67 6.73 0.46
CA ALA A 453 -29.56 7.40 -0.23
C ALA A 453 -28.26 6.58 -0.21
N GLU A 454 -28.05 5.72 0.79
CA GLU A 454 -26.93 4.79 0.84
C GLU A 454 -27.16 3.60 -0.08
N LEU A 455 -28.38 3.05 -0.11
CA LEU A 455 -28.75 1.98 -1.04
C LEU A 455 -28.64 2.44 -2.51
N ASP A 456 -29.10 3.65 -2.82
CA ASP A 456 -28.98 4.26 -4.15
C ASP A 456 -27.51 4.52 -4.53
N ALA A 457 -26.65 4.77 -3.53
CA ALA A 457 -25.21 4.89 -3.71
C ALA A 457 -24.49 3.53 -3.76
N GLY A 458 -25.22 2.42 -3.60
CA GLY A 458 -24.71 1.07 -3.71
C GLY A 458 -24.06 0.51 -2.43
N THR A 459 -24.46 1.02 -1.26
CA THR A 459 -23.93 0.62 0.05
C THR A 459 -25.04 0.08 0.97
N ILE A 460 -24.80 -1.08 1.57
CA ILE A 460 -25.58 -1.64 2.68
C ILE A 460 -24.78 -1.47 3.96
N ARG A 461 -25.40 -0.91 5.01
CA ARG A 461 -24.84 -0.74 6.35
C ARG A 461 -25.49 -1.70 7.32
N LEU A 462 -24.68 -2.25 8.21
CA LEU A 462 -25.08 -3.19 9.25
C LEU A 462 -24.67 -2.66 10.62
N GLU A 463 -25.52 -2.88 11.62
CA GLU A 463 -25.22 -2.65 13.03
C GLU A 463 -25.47 -3.92 13.85
N GLY A 464 -24.54 -4.22 14.76
CA GLY A 464 -24.62 -5.38 15.65
C GLY A 464 -25.86 -5.32 16.53
N CYS A 465 -26.53 -6.46 16.70
CA CYS A 465 -27.74 -6.52 17.49
C CYS A 465 -27.48 -6.49 19.00
N GLU A 466 -26.32 -6.98 19.43
CA GLU A 466 -25.87 -6.97 20.82
C GLU A 466 -24.39 -6.56 20.90
N PRO A 467 -23.95 -5.96 22.02
CA PRO A 467 -22.53 -5.73 22.26
C PRO A 467 -21.73 -7.04 22.34
N LEU A 468 -20.47 -6.99 21.93
CA LEU A 468 -19.55 -8.13 21.94
C LEU A 468 -18.56 -8.01 23.09
N ASP A 469 -18.56 -8.96 24.03
CA ASP A 469 -17.57 -9.05 25.10
C ASP A 469 -16.41 -9.96 24.65
N LEU A 470 -15.29 -9.36 24.28
CA LEU A 470 -14.12 -10.09 23.78
C LEU A 470 -13.02 -10.13 24.84
N SER A 471 -12.43 -11.30 25.04
CA SER A 471 -11.29 -11.47 25.94
C SER A 471 -10.01 -10.85 25.37
N SER A 472 -8.94 -10.81 26.17
CA SER A 472 -7.60 -10.62 25.59
C SER A 472 -7.16 -11.89 24.86
N GLY A 473 -6.42 -11.75 23.77
CA GLY A 473 -5.85 -12.85 23.01
C GLY A 473 -6.22 -12.80 21.54
N SER A 474 -6.01 -13.94 20.86
CA SER A 474 -6.32 -14.08 19.44
C SER A 474 -7.82 -14.26 19.22
N HIS A 475 -8.33 -13.57 18.20
CA HIS A 475 -9.68 -13.67 17.70
C HIS A 475 -9.67 -13.93 16.19
N GLU A 476 -10.67 -14.64 15.69
CA GLU A 476 -10.84 -14.93 14.27
C GLU A 476 -12.24 -14.50 13.81
N LEU A 477 -12.28 -13.53 12.89
CA LEU A 477 -13.47 -13.10 12.19
C LEU A 477 -13.53 -13.81 10.84
N GLN A 478 -14.68 -14.42 10.54
CA GLN A 478 -14.97 -15.08 9.28
C GLN A 478 -16.29 -14.57 8.73
N THR A 479 -16.30 -14.10 7.49
CA THR A 479 -17.56 -13.81 6.79
C THR A 479 -18.19 -15.10 6.28
N VAL A 480 -19.50 -15.07 6.08
CA VAL A 480 -20.25 -16.21 5.54
C VAL A 480 -20.83 -15.88 4.18
N PHE A 481 -21.07 -16.92 3.38
CA PHE A 481 -21.62 -16.77 2.04
C PHE A 481 -22.93 -15.94 2.05
N GLY A 482 -23.08 -15.05 1.06
CA GLY A 482 -24.19 -14.08 1.00
C GLY A 482 -23.94 -12.77 1.76
N TRP A 483 -23.00 -12.76 2.73
CA TRP A 483 -22.63 -11.59 3.53
C TRP A 483 -21.19 -11.16 3.24
N ARG A 484 -20.97 -10.62 2.04
CA ARG A 484 -19.64 -10.17 1.59
C ARG A 484 -19.30 -8.80 2.19
N LEU A 485 -18.90 -8.80 3.46
CA LEU A 485 -18.55 -7.58 4.18
C LEU A 485 -17.29 -6.94 3.56
N ASP A 486 -17.41 -5.69 3.16
CA ASP A 486 -16.31 -4.88 2.60
C ASP A 486 -15.52 -4.18 3.69
N GLN A 487 -16.19 -3.78 4.77
CA GLN A 487 -15.60 -3.16 5.95
C GLN A 487 -16.27 -3.69 7.20
N VAL A 488 -15.48 -3.96 8.24
CA VAL A 488 -15.95 -4.29 9.60
C VAL A 488 -15.29 -3.34 10.58
N HIS A 489 -16.09 -2.79 11.49
CA HIS A 489 -15.66 -1.90 12.55
C HIS A 489 -16.13 -2.43 13.90
N LEU A 490 -15.19 -2.77 14.77
CA LEU A 490 -15.44 -3.03 16.18
C LEU A 490 -15.00 -1.80 16.97
N ALA A 491 -15.94 -1.12 17.63
CA ALA A 491 -15.64 0.09 18.40
C ALA A 491 -15.79 -0.17 19.89
N SER A 492 -14.75 0.12 20.67
CA SER A 492 -14.79 0.19 22.13
C SER A 492 -14.49 1.63 22.53
N ALA A 493 -15.47 2.33 23.11
CA ALA A 493 -15.32 3.73 23.53
C ALA A 493 -14.26 3.94 24.63
N GLY A 494 -13.79 2.87 25.30
CA GLY A 494 -12.93 2.99 26.46
C GLY A 494 -13.69 3.56 27.66
N SER A 495 -12.95 4.04 28.66
CA SER A 495 -13.49 4.71 29.85
C SER A 495 -13.04 6.17 29.95
N GLU A 496 -12.02 6.56 29.19
CA GLU A 496 -11.65 7.97 29.01
C GLU A 496 -12.38 8.53 27.78
N PRO A 497 -13.19 9.59 27.93
CA PRO A 497 -13.77 10.25 26.79
C PRO A 497 -12.66 10.89 25.95
N LEU A 498 -12.79 10.83 24.62
CA LEU A 498 -11.99 11.66 23.74
C LEU A 498 -12.15 13.11 24.18
N LYS A 499 -11.03 13.81 24.42
CA LYS A 499 -11.09 15.26 24.63
C LYS A 499 -11.57 15.89 23.34
N GLU A 500 -12.40 16.92 23.44
CA GLU A 500 -12.76 17.70 22.26
C GLU A 500 -11.46 18.22 21.61
N PRO A 501 -11.38 18.20 20.27
CA PRO A 501 -10.24 18.77 19.57
C PRO A 501 -10.01 20.19 20.09
N SER A 502 -8.82 20.44 20.64
CA SER A 502 -8.42 21.82 20.96
C SER A 502 -8.45 22.61 19.65
N GLU A 503 -8.92 23.86 19.67
CA GLU A 503 -8.75 24.77 18.53
C GLU A 503 -7.30 24.64 18.04
N THR A 504 -7.13 24.37 16.75
CA THR A 504 -5.81 24.08 16.17
C THR A 504 -4.92 25.28 16.44
N GLU A 505 -3.99 25.12 17.38
CA GLU A 505 -3.06 26.18 17.70
C GLU A 505 -2.26 26.50 16.45
N GLN A 506 -2.30 27.75 16.00
CA GLN A 506 -1.71 28.09 14.71
C GLN A 506 -0.19 28.19 14.84
N VAL A 507 0.52 27.48 13.97
CA VAL A 507 1.96 27.64 13.81
C VAL A 507 2.20 28.92 13.00
N LYS A 508 2.81 29.93 13.61
CA LYS A 508 3.17 31.15 12.89
C LYS A 508 4.48 30.94 12.14
N ILE A 509 4.41 30.90 10.81
CA ILE A 509 5.60 30.88 9.95
C ILE A 509 6.25 32.27 9.95
N LEU A 510 7.48 32.35 10.46
CA LEU A 510 8.28 33.58 10.50
C LEU A 510 9.09 33.76 9.22
N ARG A 511 9.67 32.66 8.73
CA ARG A 511 10.48 32.62 7.50
C ARG A 511 10.43 31.21 6.92
N ARG A 512 10.33 31.12 5.59
CA ARG A 512 10.45 29.85 4.85
C ARG A 512 11.39 30.03 3.67
N SER A 513 12.28 29.08 3.49
CA SER A 513 13.08 28.87 2.28
C SER A 513 12.88 27.43 1.80
N ALA A 514 13.63 27.03 0.76
CA ALA A 514 13.64 25.64 0.31
C ALA A 514 14.18 24.66 1.36
N THR A 515 14.93 25.13 2.37
CA THR A 515 15.66 24.27 3.31
C THR A 515 15.55 24.67 4.77
N THR A 516 14.87 25.78 5.07
CA THR A 516 14.68 26.25 6.44
C THR A 516 13.25 26.73 6.62
N ILE A 517 12.63 26.32 7.72
CA ILE A 517 11.33 26.81 8.17
C ILE A 517 11.51 27.32 9.61
N GLU A 518 11.43 28.64 9.78
CA GLU A 518 11.39 29.28 11.10
C GLU A 518 9.95 29.53 11.51
N MET A 519 9.61 29.11 12.71
CA MET A 519 8.24 29.10 13.21
C MET A 519 8.20 29.62 14.65
N ALA A 520 7.03 30.12 15.05
CA ALA A 520 6.70 30.38 16.43
C ALA A 520 5.37 29.69 16.76
N ILE A 521 5.32 29.04 17.92
CA ILE A 521 4.10 28.47 18.49
C ILE A 521 3.75 29.19 19.78
N GLY A 522 2.45 29.30 20.06
CA GLY A 522 1.91 30.02 21.20
C GLY A 522 2.10 29.28 22.53
N GLU A 523 1.67 29.93 23.61
CA GLU A 523 1.66 29.33 24.94
C GLU A 523 0.60 28.24 25.01
N SER A 524 1.02 27.03 25.40
CA SER A 524 0.15 25.90 25.67
C SER A 524 0.36 25.39 27.08
N ASN A 525 -0.74 25.25 27.83
CA ASN A 525 -0.77 24.60 29.14
C ASN A 525 -1.10 23.10 29.03
N VAL A 526 -1.34 22.63 27.80
CA VAL A 526 -1.70 21.25 27.52
C VAL A 526 -0.43 20.39 27.40
N GLY A 527 -0.57 19.07 27.31
CA GLY A 527 0.56 18.13 27.34
C GLY A 527 1.53 18.28 26.16
N GLU A 528 2.26 17.21 25.84
CA GLU A 528 3.07 17.21 24.61
C GLU A 528 2.18 17.43 23.37
N ARG A 529 2.69 18.14 22.38
CA ARG A 529 2.05 18.40 21.09
C ARG A 529 2.87 17.77 19.96
N VAL A 530 2.22 17.37 18.88
CA VAL A 530 2.85 16.86 17.66
C VAL A 530 3.00 17.99 16.65
N LEU A 531 4.23 18.41 16.36
CA LEU A 531 4.54 19.27 15.22
C LEU A 531 4.55 18.42 13.94
N ARG A 532 3.81 18.87 12.93
CA ARG A 532 3.70 18.30 11.59
C ARG A 532 4.30 19.27 10.60
N LEU A 533 5.37 18.87 9.91
CA LEU A 533 6.09 19.76 8.99
C LEU A 533 5.38 19.90 7.63
N GLY A 534 4.58 18.89 7.25
CA GLY A 534 3.95 18.79 5.93
C GLY A 534 4.95 18.59 4.80
N GLU A 535 6.12 18.05 5.13
CA GLU A 535 7.18 17.69 4.20
C GLU A 535 7.44 16.20 4.35
N ALA A 536 7.66 15.52 3.23
CA ALA A 536 7.92 14.09 3.22
C ALA A 536 8.99 13.70 4.26
N TRP A 537 8.78 12.55 4.89
CA TRP A 537 9.65 12.04 5.93
C TRP A 537 11.05 11.86 5.37
N ASP A 538 12.01 12.47 6.05
CA ASP A 538 13.42 12.29 5.75
C ASP A 538 14.21 12.47 7.06
N PRO A 539 15.03 11.48 7.46
CA PRO A 539 15.76 11.54 8.72
C PRO A 539 16.81 12.66 8.77
N ARG A 540 17.06 13.35 7.66
CA ARG A 540 18.03 14.44 7.52
C ARG A 540 17.42 15.81 7.83
N TRP A 541 16.10 15.89 8.01
CA TRP A 541 15.47 17.02 8.68
C TRP A 541 15.88 17.08 10.15
N THR A 542 16.22 18.26 10.62
CA THR A 542 16.51 18.54 12.04
C THR A 542 15.62 19.66 12.54
N LEU A 543 15.32 19.66 13.83
CA LEU A 543 14.55 20.72 14.46
C LEU A 543 15.31 21.27 15.67
N SER A 544 15.38 22.60 15.77
CA SER A 544 15.79 23.27 16.99
C SER A 544 14.61 23.92 17.70
N ILE A 545 14.47 23.68 19.00
CA ILE A 545 13.49 24.30 19.91
C ILE A 545 14.26 25.25 20.83
N ASP A 546 14.00 26.55 20.73
CA ASP A 546 14.68 27.60 21.51
C ASP A 546 16.22 27.49 21.51
N GLY A 547 16.78 27.10 20.36
CA GLY A 547 18.23 26.94 20.15
C GLY A 547 18.81 25.60 20.61
N LYS A 548 18.00 24.67 21.12
CA LYS A 548 18.41 23.29 21.46
C LYS A 548 17.94 22.32 20.39
N ASP A 549 18.72 21.28 20.12
CA ASP A 549 18.32 20.20 19.20
C ASP A 549 17.16 19.39 19.81
N ALA A 550 16.11 19.18 19.02
CA ALA A 550 14.93 18.41 19.39
C ALA A 550 15.10 16.90 19.16
N GLY A 551 16.20 16.49 18.55
CA GLY A 551 16.47 15.11 18.19
C GLY A 551 15.90 14.71 16.82
N LEU A 552 15.89 13.40 16.56
CA LEU A 552 15.49 12.85 15.27
C LEU A 552 14.00 13.08 15.00
N PRO A 553 13.61 13.33 13.74
CA PRO A 553 12.22 13.40 13.35
C PRO A 553 11.54 12.03 13.51
N ILE A 554 10.24 12.07 13.82
CA ILE A 554 9.34 10.92 13.76
C ILE A 554 8.47 11.01 12.49
N VAL A 555 7.93 9.87 12.05
CA VAL A 555 6.91 9.84 11.01
C VAL A 555 5.57 10.23 11.64
N VAL A 556 4.88 11.19 11.03
CA VAL A 556 3.53 11.62 11.43
C VAL A 556 2.65 11.72 10.19
N ASP A 557 1.36 11.49 10.35
CA ASP A 557 0.35 11.55 9.28
C ASP A 557 0.67 10.62 8.08
N GLY A 558 1.50 9.61 8.33
CA GLY A 558 1.88 8.60 7.37
C GLY A 558 2.91 8.98 6.32
N TYR A 559 3.21 10.27 6.18
CA TYR A 559 4.19 10.76 5.20
C TYR A 559 5.10 11.85 5.74
N SER A 560 4.71 12.60 6.78
CA SER A 560 5.38 13.84 7.16
C SER A 560 6.50 13.61 8.18
N SER A 561 7.55 14.42 8.10
CA SER A 561 8.48 14.62 9.22
C SER A 561 7.77 15.36 10.36
N GLY A 562 8.00 14.94 11.61
CA GLY A 562 7.40 15.57 12.79
C GLY A 562 8.24 15.44 14.06
N TRP A 563 7.83 16.15 15.12
CA TRP A 563 8.49 16.15 16.42
C TRP A 563 7.47 16.31 17.56
N LEU A 564 7.79 15.77 18.73
CA LEU A 564 7.06 16.06 19.97
C LEU A 564 7.58 17.37 20.57
N ILE A 565 6.67 18.29 20.88
CA ILE A 565 6.96 19.60 21.44
C ILE A 565 6.31 19.69 22.82
N GLY A 566 7.08 20.12 23.82
CA GLY A 566 6.58 20.30 25.18
C GLY A 566 5.57 21.44 25.35
N PRO A 567 5.04 21.61 26.56
CA PRO A 567 4.19 22.74 26.92
C PRO A 567 4.95 24.07 26.87
N GLY A 568 4.20 25.17 26.72
CA GLY A 568 4.73 26.53 26.65
C GLY A 568 4.88 27.06 25.22
N SER A 569 5.34 28.31 25.11
CA SER A 569 5.63 28.96 23.84
C SER A 569 7.05 28.68 23.38
N HIS A 570 7.25 28.38 22.11
CA HIS A 570 8.56 28.04 21.57
C HIS A 570 8.85 28.72 20.24
N ARG A 571 10.13 29.04 20.00
CA ARG A 571 10.66 29.32 18.67
C ARG A 571 11.26 28.05 18.09
N LEU A 572 10.83 27.71 16.89
CA LEU A 572 11.20 26.49 16.20
C LEU A 572 11.97 26.80 14.92
N VAL A 573 13.02 26.03 14.63
CA VAL A 573 13.76 26.13 13.36
C VAL A 573 13.97 24.74 12.81
N ALA A 574 13.21 24.39 11.77
CA ALA A 574 13.42 23.16 11.01
C ALA A 574 14.40 23.42 9.88
N HIS A 575 15.37 22.53 9.68
CA HIS A 575 16.40 22.67 8.66
C HIS A 575 16.73 21.34 7.96
N PHE A 576 16.86 21.39 6.64
CA PHE A 576 17.28 20.25 5.83
C PHE A 576 18.80 20.23 5.66
N THR A 577 19.45 19.43 6.51
CA THR A 577 20.92 19.40 6.70
C THR A 577 21.77 19.18 5.44
N PRO A 578 21.41 18.27 4.51
CA PRO A 578 22.28 17.91 3.38
C PRO A 578 22.59 19.06 2.42
N GLN A 579 21.75 20.10 2.38
CA GLN A 579 21.90 21.20 1.43
C GLN A 579 23.23 21.93 1.58
N ARG A 580 23.74 22.09 2.80
CA ARG A 580 24.99 22.83 3.04
C ARG A 580 26.19 22.19 2.33
N ALA A 581 26.22 20.86 2.26
CA ALA A 581 27.27 20.13 1.54
C ALA A 581 27.18 20.36 0.02
N VAL A 582 25.96 20.43 -0.51
CA VAL A 582 25.70 20.71 -1.94
C VAL A 582 26.08 22.15 -2.30
N GLU A 583 25.77 23.12 -1.44
CA GLU A 583 26.16 24.52 -1.69
C GLU A 583 27.69 24.68 -1.70
N VAL A 584 28.39 24.04 -0.76
CA VAL A 584 29.86 24.04 -0.73
C VAL A 584 30.43 23.37 -1.98
N SER A 585 29.85 22.25 -2.43
CA SER A 585 30.33 21.57 -3.63
C SER A 585 30.12 22.42 -4.89
N PHE A 586 28.99 23.11 -5.03
CA PHE A 586 28.76 24.04 -6.14
C PHE A 586 29.74 25.21 -6.15
N VAL A 587 30.01 25.81 -4.99
CA VAL A 587 31.03 26.89 -4.88
C VAL A 587 32.41 26.36 -5.24
N ALA A 588 32.79 25.18 -4.74
CA ALA A 588 34.06 24.55 -5.07
C ALA A 588 34.18 24.22 -6.57
N SER A 589 33.12 23.71 -7.20
CA SER A 589 33.06 23.45 -8.64
C SER A 589 33.17 24.74 -9.46
N ALA A 590 32.47 25.81 -9.07
CA ALA A 590 32.58 27.10 -9.72
C ALA A 590 33.99 27.67 -9.61
N ALA A 591 34.60 27.61 -8.43
CA ALA A 591 35.99 28.02 -8.22
C ALA A 591 36.98 27.17 -9.06
N GLY A 592 36.75 25.86 -9.15
CA GLY A 592 37.51 24.97 -10.01
C GLY A 592 37.39 25.34 -11.48
N LEU A 593 36.20 25.65 -11.97
CA LEU A 593 35.95 26.06 -13.36
C LEU A 593 36.63 27.41 -13.68
N VAL A 594 36.60 28.36 -12.75
CA VAL A 594 37.37 29.61 -12.87
C VAL A 594 38.87 29.33 -12.91
N GLY A 595 39.38 28.44 -12.04
CA GLY A 595 40.78 28.04 -12.03
C GLY A 595 41.24 27.41 -13.34
N VAL A 596 40.47 26.46 -13.88
CA VAL A 596 40.75 25.81 -15.18
C VAL A 596 40.67 26.83 -16.32
N SER A 597 39.67 27.70 -16.33
CA SER A 597 39.53 28.74 -17.35
C SER A 597 40.70 29.73 -17.30
N ALA A 598 41.14 30.12 -16.10
CA ALA A 598 42.31 30.97 -15.94
C ALA A 598 43.57 30.29 -16.51
N LEU A 599 43.80 29.00 -16.20
CA LEU A 599 44.92 28.22 -16.74
C LEU A 599 44.88 28.09 -18.27
N ALA A 600 43.69 27.92 -18.86
CA ALA A 600 43.52 27.80 -20.31
C ALA A 600 43.81 29.10 -21.07
N VAL A 601 43.68 30.27 -20.41
CA VAL A 601 43.94 31.59 -21.01
C VAL A 601 45.38 32.06 -20.78
N VAL A 602 46.18 31.37 -19.94
CA VAL A 602 47.62 31.67 -19.81
C VAL A 602 48.34 31.24 -21.10
N PRO A 603 48.96 32.17 -21.84
CA PRO A 603 49.69 31.82 -23.06
C PRO A 603 50.89 30.93 -22.70
N ILE A 604 51.04 29.81 -23.41
CA ILE A 604 52.11 28.79 -23.21
C ILE A 604 53.51 29.43 -23.22
N ASN A 605 53.69 30.57 -23.89
CA ASN A 605 54.95 31.33 -23.93
C ASN A 605 55.37 31.97 -22.60
N SER A 606 54.50 32.02 -21.58
CA SER A 606 54.83 32.52 -20.24
C SER A 606 55.46 31.46 -19.32
N LEU A 607 55.39 30.18 -19.71
CA LEU A 607 55.81 29.03 -18.87
C LEU A 607 57.09 28.34 -19.38
N VAL A 608 57.71 28.84 -20.46
CA VAL A 608 59.00 28.36 -20.95
C VAL A 608 60.09 29.39 -20.64
N PRO A 609 61.05 29.13 -19.72
CA PRO A 609 62.17 30.03 -19.49
C PRO A 609 63.09 30.06 -20.74
N PRO A 610 63.70 31.22 -21.07
CA PRO A 610 64.58 31.32 -22.23
C PRO A 610 65.79 30.40 -22.06
N VAL A 611 66.03 29.53 -23.06
CA VAL A 611 67.18 28.64 -23.15
C VAL A 611 68.47 29.49 -23.14
N VAL A 612 69.19 29.49 -22.02
CA VAL A 612 70.50 30.14 -21.89
C VAL A 612 71.53 29.32 -22.68
N ARG A 613 71.98 29.86 -23.82
CA ARG A 613 73.15 29.35 -24.56
C ARG A 613 74.43 29.61 -23.74
N ILE A 614 74.89 28.63 -22.98
CA ILE A 614 76.18 28.66 -22.30
C ILE A 614 77.30 28.31 -23.31
N ARG A 615 78.12 29.29 -23.68
CA ARG A 615 79.42 29.10 -24.36
C ARG A 615 80.40 28.43 -23.37
N ARG A 616 80.70 27.14 -23.55
CA ARG A 616 81.82 26.46 -22.88
C ARG A 616 83.14 26.78 -23.58
N ARG A 617 84.11 27.28 -22.82
CA ARG A 617 85.52 27.46 -23.21
C ARG A 617 86.29 26.18 -22.84
N THR A 618 87.09 25.72 -23.78
CA THR A 618 87.91 24.49 -23.78
C THR A 618 89.19 24.60 -22.93
N LYS A 619 89.58 23.53 -22.23
CA LYS A 619 90.92 22.89 -22.29
C LYS A 619 91.05 21.67 -21.37
N GLY A 620 91.56 20.56 -21.91
CA GLY A 620 92.36 19.55 -21.18
C GLY A 620 91.91 18.09 -21.26
N ASP A 621 92.29 17.39 -22.33
CA ASP A 621 92.24 15.93 -22.61
C ASP A 621 93.16 15.06 -21.70
N PRO A 622 93.20 13.69 -21.74
CA PRO A 622 92.82 12.77 -22.84
C PRO A 622 92.10 11.43 -22.50
N ALA A 623 91.67 10.75 -23.58
CA ALA A 623 91.07 9.41 -23.77
C ALA A 623 91.99 8.21 -23.34
N PRO A 624 91.68 6.90 -23.57
CA PRO A 624 90.59 6.26 -24.35
C PRO A 624 89.99 4.95 -23.75
N GLY A 625 89.00 4.33 -24.41
CA GLY A 625 88.69 2.91 -24.17
C GLY A 625 87.35 2.41 -24.70
N ALA A 626 87.38 1.42 -25.59
CA ALA A 626 86.28 0.82 -26.33
C ALA A 626 85.46 -0.23 -25.53
N GLY A 627 84.29 -0.61 -26.04
CA GLY A 627 83.76 -1.98 -25.89
C GLY A 627 82.28 -2.11 -25.51
N PRO A 628 81.46 -2.83 -26.31
CA PRO A 628 80.01 -2.93 -26.16
C PRO A 628 79.56 -4.22 -25.44
N ASN A 629 78.30 -4.24 -24.99
CA ASN A 629 77.37 -5.39 -24.87
C ASN A 629 76.30 -5.06 -23.81
N ASP A 630 75.10 -5.59 -23.79
CA ASP A 630 74.19 -6.25 -24.73
C ASP A 630 72.96 -6.58 -23.85
N ARG A 631 71.76 -6.65 -24.45
CA ARG A 631 70.55 -7.35 -23.97
C ARG A 631 69.82 -6.81 -22.73
N ASP A 632 68.50 -6.95 -22.59
CA ASP A 632 67.36 -7.38 -23.42
C ASP A 632 66.14 -7.34 -22.46
N GLN A 633 64.94 -7.53 -23.00
CA GLN A 633 63.67 -7.90 -22.34
C GLN A 633 62.80 -6.75 -21.82
N THR A 634 61.50 -6.68 -22.06
CA THR A 634 60.56 -7.21 -23.08
C THR A 634 59.21 -6.64 -22.65
N ASN A 635 58.41 -6.15 -23.58
CA ASN A 635 56.96 -5.99 -23.43
C ASN A 635 56.33 -7.14 -24.23
N PRO A 636 55.19 -7.72 -23.81
CA PRO A 636 53.94 -7.29 -24.45
C PRO A 636 52.67 -7.37 -23.58
N GLU A 637 51.82 -6.36 -23.80
CA GLU A 637 50.39 -6.40 -24.17
C GLU A 637 49.30 -7.18 -23.39
N GLN A 638 48.22 -6.42 -23.17
CA GLN A 638 46.79 -6.71 -23.43
C GLN A 638 45.91 -7.44 -22.40
N GLY A 639 44.72 -6.86 -22.19
CA GLY A 639 43.56 -7.56 -21.64
C GLY A 639 42.43 -6.65 -21.11
N LEU A 640 41.78 -5.86 -21.97
CA LEU A 640 40.40 -5.40 -21.69
C LEU A 640 39.43 -6.57 -21.88
N LYS A 641 38.47 -6.73 -20.98
CA LYS A 641 37.29 -7.58 -21.15
C LYS A 641 36.01 -6.80 -20.83
N PRO A 642 34.88 -7.14 -21.48
CA PRO A 642 33.54 -6.65 -21.17
C PRO A 642 33.00 -7.20 -19.85
#